data_AF-A0A447RYT3-F1
#
_entry.id   AF-A0A447RYT3-F1
#
_cell.length_a   1.000
_cell.length_b   1.000
_cell.length_c   1.000
_cell.angle_alpha   90.00
_cell.angle_beta   90.00
_cell.angle_gamma   90.00
#
_symmetry.space_group_name_H-M   'P 1'
#
loop_
_entity.id
_entity.type
_entity.pdbx_description
1 polymer ?
#
loop_
_entity_poly.entity_id
_entity_poly.type
_entity_poly.pdbx_seq_one_letter_code
_entity_poly.pdbx_strand_id
1 'polypeptide(L)'
;MPDLQHRSREEKEALTLQFFWQEARTLAARLQLTPRLLQVLTQYVYRGNVGELKNVVKYAVASAWARSPGREMLTVTLHDLPENVMAATPALSEAMGQQEPLLIEPQTSLVWLLRARDPVQGLIYDVQCRVLAQYEAVLNKKTVWEEAQRSMGEEIETLFDRLIFDNHDSSSSQMLLLIAHQVREEYYRLEKRFNIQFNGNCLYALSHYLIHRSRQPQSTINNEKARQLEDFLVQKFPLLYRFCEAILGALTLKLDIEPQRIDLLLLVLWFHKNGAISQQQVTRAIILAHGYATASSIANVANRLLKSQLFESFDMPLDVTPEAIANQVMAYIESHALASGLIILVDMGSLNAIHRHFNRRLSTPMAIINNVSTGMAMYVGERILQGVMLEDIVREIGDDLAVEHQLYYPQTDKPRAILTTCATGLGAAANLSALLKASIPEALGIDIVACDVETLADPARREPMLSRYEVLAIVGTLDPHLADLPWISLDSLISGEGSRPLMRIFGELATAEQVSEINNLILKNFSLRRVIESVTILDTAKVINQVEQFLLRYEHLAGRDVPNDRKVALYVHISCLIERLIRHASPAQYTGGQCPDRELATLREAFSVIESGYSVKIPVVELCYIHDILTRETEFIQEDQDF
;
A
#
# COMPACT_ATOMS: atom_id res chain seq x y z
N MET A 1 42.27 -31.70 -36.99
CA MET A 1 41.43 -32.44 -36.02
C MET A 1 42.35 -33.06 -34.98
N PRO A 2 41.95 -33.15 -33.70
CA PRO A 2 42.75 -33.79 -32.66
C PRO A 2 42.93 -35.28 -32.95
N ASP A 3 44.09 -35.81 -32.51
CA ASP A 3 44.39 -37.24 -32.55
C ASP A 3 43.31 -38.03 -31.83
N LEU A 4 43.05 -39.25 -32.32
CA LEU A 4 42.04 -40.15 -31.77
C LEU A 4 42.26 -40.37 -30.26
N GLN A 5 43.50 -40.37 -29.78
CA GLN A 5 43.83 -40.58 -28.37
C GLN A 5 43.28 -39.48 -27.46
N HIS A 6 43.28 -38.23 -27.92
CA HIS A 6 42.80 -37.06 -27.20
C HIS A 6 41.28 -36.86 -27.30
N ARG A 7 40.57 -37.74 -28.01
CA ARG A 7 39.10 -37.71 -28.14
C ARG A 7 38.42 -38.39 -26.96
N SER A 8 37.19 -37.97 -26.67
CA SER A 8 36.38 -38.54 -25.58
C SER A 8 36.12 -40.03 -25.84
N ARG A 9 35.81 -40.77 -24.77
CA ARG A 9 35.46 -42.19 -24.87
C ARG A 9 34.22 -42.41 -25.75
N GLU A 10 33.23 -41.52 -25.62
CA GLU A 10 31.99 -41.54 -26.41
C GLU A 10 32.27 -41.35 -27.91
N GLU A 11 33.18 -40.45 -28.28
CA GLU A 11 33.58 -40.26 -29.67
C GLU A 11 34.30 -41.49 -30.24
N LYS A 12 35.19 -42.13 -29.46
CA LYS A 12 35.87 -43.37 -29.85
C LYS A 12 34.88 -44.52 -30.04
N GLU A 13 33.91 -44.64 -29.14
CA GLU A 13 32.82 -45.62 -29.24
C GLU A 13 31.94 -45.38 -30.47
N ALA A 14 31.54 -44.13 -30.72
CA ALA A 14 30.72 -43.77 -31.87
C ALA A 14 31.41 -44.08 -33.20
N LEU A 15 32.71 -43.74 -33.33
CA LEU A 15 33.50 -44.07 -34.51
C LEU A 15 33.63 -45.59 -34.71
N THR A 16 33.86 -46.33 -33.63
CA THR A 16 33.95 -47.79 -33.67
C THR A 16 32.65 -48.41 -34.18
N LEU A 17 31.51 -47.99 -33.64
CA LEU A 17 30.17 -48.45 -34.07
C LEU A 17 29.86 -48.04 -35.51
N GLN A 18 30.23 -46.83 -35.92
CA GLN A 18 30.06 -46.37 -37.29
C GLN A 18 30.82 -47.27 -38.28
N PHE A 19 32.06 -47.67 -37.96
CA PHE A 19 32.82 -48.55 -38.83
C PHE A 19 32.24 -49.96 -38.89
N PHE A 20 31.83 -50.54 -37.75
CA PHE A 20 31.14 -51.84 -37.77
C PHE A 20 29.83 -51.79 -38.55
N TRP A 21 29.07 -50.71 -38.42
CA TRP A 21 27.84 -50.50 -39.20
C TRP A 21 28.10 -50.39 -40.71
N GLN A 22 29.18 -49.69 -41.12
CA GLN A 22 29.58 -49.62 -42.53
C GLN A 22 29.95 -51.01 -43.08
N GLU A 23 30.67 -51.82 -42.31
CA GLU A 23 31.02 -53.18 -42.73
C GLU A 23 29.80 -54.12 -42.76
N ALA A 24 28.89 -54.01 -41.79
CA ALA A 24 27.62 -54.74 -41.80
C ALA A 24 26.80 -54.47 -43.08
N ARG A 25 26.75 -53.20 -43.51
CA ARG A 25 26.11 -52.79 -44.77
C ARG A 25 26.84 -53.28 -46.01
N THR A 26 28.17 -53.27 -45.99
CA THR A 26 29.00 -53.70 -47.12
C THR A 26 28.86 -55.21 -47.36
N LEU A 27 28.76 -56.01 -46.28
CA LEU A 27 28.62 -57.46 -46.33
C LEU A 27 27.17 -57.95 -46.40
N ALA A 28 26.19 -57.07 -46.21
CA ALA A 28 24.77 -57.41 -46.04
C ALA A 28 24.54 -58.52 -44.98
N ALA A 29 25.31 -58.48 -43.88
CA ALA A 29 25.30 -59.47 -42.82
C ALA A 29 25.08 -58.82 -41.44
N ARG A 30 24.43 -59.54 -40.53
CA ARG A 30 24.23 -59.10 -39.13
C ARG A 30 25.51 -59.35 -38.35
N LEU A 31 26.03 -58.34 -37.64
CA LEU A 31 27.23 -58.47 -36.81
C LEU A 31 26.84 -58.56 -35.33
N GLN A 32 27.30 -59.59 -34.64
CA GLN A 32 27.19 -59.72 -33.19
C GLN A 32 28.55 -59.45 -32.56
N LEU A 33 28.70 -58.34 -31.85
CA LEU A 33 29.94 -57.88 -31.25
C LEU A 33 29.99 -58.23 -29.76
N THR A 34 31.06 -58.86 -29.30
CA THR A 34 31.21 -59.13 -27.87
C THR A 34 31.55 -57.84 -27.10
N PRO A 35 31.10 -57.70 -25.84
CA PRO A 35 31.40 -56.50 -25.05
C PRO A 35 32.91 -56.27 -24.85
N ARG A 36 33.67 -57.35 -24.67
CA ARG A 36 35.13 -57.31 -24.48
C ARG A 36 35.86 -56.79 -25.73
N LEU A 37 35.38 -57.12 -26.93
CA LEU A 37 35.90 -56.60 -28.20
C LEU A 37 35.78 -55.07 -28.25
N LEU A 38 34.60 -54.54 -27.92
CA LEU A 38 34.34 -53.10 -27.93
C LEU A 38 35.18 -52.35 -26.89
N GLN A 39 35.40 -52.95 -25.72
CA GLN A 39 36.27 -52.41 -24.68
C GLN A 39 37.73 -52.31 -25.15
N VAL A 40 38.28 -53.37 -25.75
CA VAL A 40 39.65 -53.36 -26.29
C VAL A 40 39.79 -52.29 -27.39
N LEU A 41 38.83 -52.22 -28.31
CA LEU A 41 38.89 -51.27 -29.42
C LEU A 41 38.81 -49.81 -28.97
N THR A 42 38.15 -49.51 -27.85
CA THR A 42 37.99 -48.14 -27.35
C THR A 42 39.15 -47.68 -26.47
N GLN A 43 39.84 -48.63 -25.82
CA GLN A 43 40.97 -48.36 -24.93
C GLN A 43 42.33 -48.49 -25.62
N TYR A 44 42.39 -49.15 -26.79
CA TYR A 44 43.63 -49.27 -27.57
C TYR A 44 44.13 -47.92 -28.08
N VAL A 45 45.46 -47.79 -28.09
CA VAL A 45 46.19 -46.58 -28.48
C VAL A 45 46.60 -46.69 -29.96
N TYR A 46 45.77 -46.13 -30.85
CA TYR A 46 46.04 -46.12 -32.28
C TYR A 46 47.06 -45.03 -32.65
N ARG A 47 48.18 -45.42 -33.27
CA ARG A 47 49.23 -44.51 -33.76
C ARG A 47 48.87 -43.90 -35.11
N GLY A 48 48.16 -44.63 -35.96
CA GLY A 48 47.60 -44.18 -37.24
C GLY A 48 46.22 -43.54 -37.12
N ASN A 49 45.84 -43.09 -35.90
CA ASN A 49 44.59 -42.36 -35.63
C ASN A 49 43.33 -43.11 -36.13
N VAL A 50 42.31 -42.37 -36.57
CA VAL A 50 41.02 -42.88 -37.05
C VAL A 50 41.19 -43.89 -38.22
N GLY A 51 42.22 -43.71 -39.06
CA GLY A 51 42.49 -44.60 -40.19
C GLY A 51 42.92 -46.00 -39.74
N GLU A 52 43.75 -46.09 -38.70
CA GLU A 52 44.15 -47.38 -38.12
C GLU A 52 42.94 -48.07 -37.46
N LEU A 53 42.14 -47.35 -36.66
CA LEU A 53 40.91 -47.90 -36.07
C LEU A 53 39.98 -48.50 -37.14
N LYS A 54 39.75 -47.77 -38.24
CA LYS A 54 38.93 -48.24 -39.37
C LYS A 54 39.49 -49.53 -39.98
N ASN A 55 40.82 -49.61 -40.16
CA ASN A 55 41.47 -50.78 -40.73
C ASN A 55 41.42 -51.99 -39.77
N VAL A 56 41.57 -51.76 -38.46
CA VAL A 56 41.43 -52.80 -37.44
C VAL A 56 40.01 -53.37 -37.42
N VAL A 57 38.98 -52.50 -37.49
CA VAL A 57 37.58 -52.94 -37.59
C VAL A 57 37.34 -53.76 -38.87
N LYS A 58 37.83 -53.29 -40.02
CA LYS A 58 37.77 -54.03 -41.28
C LYS A 58 38.42 -55.40 -41.20
N TYR A 59 39.62 -55.47 -40.62
CA TYR A 59 40.34 -56.73 -40.41
C TYR A 59 39.52 -57.68 -39.53
N ALA A 60 38.96 -57.18 -38.42
CA ALA A 60 38.17 -57.99 -37.51
C ALA A 60 36.91 -58.58 -38.16
N VAL A 61 36.19 -57.77 -38.93
CA VAL A 61 35.02 -58.24 -39.67
C VAL A 61 35.42 -59.22 -40.78
N ALA A 62 36.50 -58.95 -41.52
CA ALA A 62 37.00 -59.85 -42.56
C ALA A 62 37.46 -61.20 -41.99
N SER A 63 38.15 -61.21 -40.84
CA SER A 63 38.55 -62.42 -40.12
C SER A 63 37.33 -63.23 -39.65
N ALA A 64 36.34 -62.56 -39.05
CA ALA A 64 35.10 -63.20 -38.62
C ALA A 64 34.30 -63.80 -39.81
N TRP A 65 34.27 -63.08 -40.95
CA TRP A 65 33.64 -63.55 -42.18
C TRP A 65 34.37 -64.76 -42.78
N ALA A 66 35.71 -64.75 -42.81
CA ALA A 66 36.52 -65.86 -43.32
C ALA A 66 36.33 -67.15 -42.49
N ARG A 67 36.09 -67.03 -41.18
CA ARG A 67 35.77 -68.17 -40.29
C ARG A 67 34.37 -68.75 -40.54
N SER A 68 33.44 -67.97 -41.09
CA SER A 68 32.03 -68.39 -41.24
C SER A 68 31.40 -67.83 -42.53
N PRO A 69 31.92 -68.23 -43.71
CA PRO A 69 31.42 -67.73 -44.98
C PRO A 69 29.97 -68.16 -45.21
N GLY A 70 29.13 -67.22 -45.66
CA GLY A 70 27.73 -67.48 -46.03
C GLY A 70 26.72 -67.52 -44.88
N ARG A 71 27.11 -67.19 -43.64
CA ARG A 71 26.15 -67.02 -42.53
C ARG A 71 25.52 -65.63 -42.56
N GLU A 72 24.22 -65.57 -42.29
CA GLU A 72 23.48 -64.30 -42.14
C GLU A 72 23.90 -63.52 -40.88
N MET A 73 24.48 -64.20 -39.88
CA MET A 73 24.97 -63.62 -38.64
C MET A 73 26.43 -63.99 -38.38
N LEU A 74 27.27 -62.97 -38.20
CA LEU A 74 28.70 -63.06 -37.96
C LEU A 74 29.01 -62.58 -36.54
N THR A 75 29.49 -63.48 -35.69
CA THR A 75 29.97 -63.11 -34.36
C THR A 75 31.43 -62.65 -34.45
N VAL A 76 31.68 -61.40 -34.09
CA VAL A 76 33.02 -60.80 -34.03
C VAL A 76 33.50 -60.83 -32.57
N THR A 77 34.66 -61.42 -32.37
CA THR A 77 35.25 -61.69 -31.05
C THR A 77 36.65 -61.09 -30.94
N LEU A 78 37.27 -61.19 -29.76
CA LEU A 78 38.67 -60.77 -29.57
C LEU A 78 39.63 -61.44 -30.54
N HIS A 79 39.44 -62.74 -30.81
CA HIS A 79 40.30 -63.54 -31.69
C HIS A 79 40.33 -63.06 -33.14
N ASP A 80 39.41 -62.18 -33.52
CA ASP A 80 39.35 -61.62 -34.86
C ASP A 80 40.20 -60.36 -35.01
N LEU A 81 40.70 -59.79 -33.91
CA LEU A 81 41.56 -58.61 -33.94
C LEU A 81 42.99 -58.94 -34.42
N PRO A 82 43.72 -57.96 -34.99
CA PRO A 82 45.15 -58.09 -35.26
C PRO A 82 45.97 -58.41 -34.00
N GLU A 83 47.04 -59.20 -34.15
CA GLU A 83 47.88 -59.67 -33.02
C GLU A 83 48.42 -58.53 -32.15
N ASN A 84 48.82 -57.41 -32.76
CA ASN A 84 49.31 -56.21 -32.07
C ASN A 84 48.24 -55.51 -31.21
N VAL A 85 46.97 -55.64 -31.56
CA VAL A 85 45.83 -55.11 -30.79
C VAL A 85 45.41 -56.09 -29.70
N MET A 86 45.39 -57.39 -30.03
CA MET A 86 45.16 -58.48 -29.07
C MET A 86 46.21 -58.53 -27.96
N ALA A 87 47.48 -58.30 -28.27
CA ALA A 87 48.57 -58.29 -27.29
C ALA A 87 48.45 -57.15 -26.24
N ALA A 88 47.64 -56.13 -26.51
CA ALA A 88 47.37 -55.03 -25.57
C ALA A 88 46.24 -55.33 -24.56
N THR A 89 45.52 -56.46 -24.72
CA THR A 89 44.44 -56.92 -23.83
C THR A 89 44.82 -57.12 -22.35
N PRO A 90 46.05 -57.56 -21.98
CA PRO A 90 46.43 -57.80 -20.58
C PRO A 90 46.43 -56.57 -19.66
N ALA A 91 46.42 -55.35 -20.21
CA ALA A 91 46.39 -54.11 -19.42
C ALA A 91 44.98 -53.76 -18.87
N LEU A 92 43.95 -54.54 -19.20
CA LEU A 92 42.54 -54.27 -18.91
C LEU A 92 42.05 -55.13 -17.73
N SER A 93 42.47 -54.77 -16.51
CA SER A 93 42.23 -55.55 -15.27
C SER A 93 40.81 -55.43 -14.68
N GLU A 94 39.89 -54.70 -15.33
CA GLU A 94 38.52 -54.53 -14.82
C GLU A 94 37.65 -55.76 -15.11
N ALA A 95 36.99 -56.27 -14.06
CA ALA A 95 35.95 -57.28 -14.17
C ALA A 95 34.76 -56.71 -14.95
N MET A 96 34.31 -57.42 -16.00
CA MET A 96 33.12 -57.02 -16.73
C MET A 96 31.87 -57.44 -15.96
N GLY A 97 30.93 -56.52 -15.76
CA GLY A 97 29.54 -56.87 -15.42
C GLY A 97 28.89 -57.70 -16.54
N GLN A 98 27.71 -58.27 -16.27
CA GLN A 98 26.93 -58.98 -17.29
C GLN A 98 26.44 -57.99 -18.36
N GLN A 99 27.21 -57.83 -19.44
CA GLN A 99 26.82 -57.06 -20.62
C GLN A 99 26.44 -58.01 -21.76
N GLU A 100 25.30 -57.78 -22.38
CA GLU A 100 24.86 -58.56 -23.54
C GLU A 100 25.67 -58.17 -24.81
N PRO A 101 25.91 -59.12 -25.73
CA PRO A 101 26.56 -58.83 -27.00
C PRO A 101 25.71 -57.91 -27.89
N LEU A 102 26.36 -56.92 -28.52
CA LEU A 102 25.70 -55.93 -29.35
C LEU A 102 25.41 -56.48 -30.76
N LEU A 103 24.15 -56.42 -31.19
CA LEU A 103 23.74 -56.78 -32.55
C LEU A 103 23.66 -55.53 -33.45
N ILE A 104 24.30 -55.59 -34.62
CA ILE A 104 24.24 -54.56 -35.66
C ILE A 104 23.65 -55.19 -36.91
N GLU A 105 22.50 -54.69 -37.36
CA GLU A 105 21.90 -55.11 -38.62
C GLU A 105 22.24 -54.14 -39.76
N PRO A 106 22.35 -54.62 -41.02
CA PRO A 106 22.62 -53.76 -42.18
C PRO A 106 21.58 -52.63 -42.36
N GLN A 107 20.31 -52.92 -42.05
CA GLN A 107 19.21 -51.98 -42.16
C GLN A 107 19.05 -51.06 -40.95
N THR A 108 19.78 -51.28 -39.85
CA THR A 108 19.68 -50.44 -38.66
C THR A 108 20.08 -49.00 -39.00
N SER A 109 19.35 -48.00 -38.52
CA SER A 109 19.78 -46.61 -38.64
C SER A 109 21.02 -46.37 -37.77
N LEU A 110 22.09 -45.79 -38.34
CA LEU A 110 23.28 -45.41 -37.57
C LEU A 110 22.93 -44.50 -36.38
N VAL A 111 21.96 -43.61 -36.57
CA VAL A 111 21.47 -42.71 -35.51
C VAL A 111 20.83 -43.51 -34.37
N TRP A 112 20.09 -44.58 -34.68
CA TRP A 112 19.50 -45.45 -33.66
C TRP A 112 20.58 -46.26 -32.93
N LEU A 113 21.56 -46.81 -33.67
CA LEU A 113 22.66 -47.59 -33.09
C LEU A 113 23.51 -46.78 -32.11
N LEU A 114 23.79 -45.52 -32.44
CA LEU A 114 24.53 -44.60 -31.57
C LEU A 114 23.72 -44.16 -30.35
N ARG A 115 22.39 -44.07 -30.47
CA ARG A 115 21.48 -43.68 -29.38
C ARG A 115 21.12 -44.81 -28.43
N ALA A 116 21.10 -46.06 -28.89
CA ALA A 116 20.78 -47.24 -28.09
C ALA A 116 21.72 -47.47 -26.89
N ARG A 117 22.82 -46.72 -26.79
CA ARG A 117 23.75 -46.75 -25.64
C ARG A 117 23.45 -45.74 -24.53
N ASP A 118 22.57 -44.77 -24.77
CA ASP A 118 21.99 -43.95 -23.72
C ASP A 118 20.48 -44.21 -23.68
N PRO A 119 20.03 -45.19 -22.86
CA PRO A 119 18.63 -45.61 -22.82
C PRO A 119 17.69 -44.46 -22.43
N VAL A 120 18.20 -43.47 -21.69
CA VAL A 120 17.45 -42.29 -21.28
C VAL A 120 17.22 -41.36 -22.48
N GLN A 121 18.21 -41.20 -23.35
CA GLN A 121 18.07 -40.37 -24.56
C GLN A 121 17.16 -41.01 -25.60
N GLY A 122 17.24 -42.34 -25.75
CA GLY A 122 16.30 -43.09 -26.57
C GLY A 122 14.86 -42.86 -26.11
N LEU A 123 14.62 -42.94 -24.79
CA LEU A 123 13.32 -42.71 -24.20
C LEU A 123 12.76 -41.30 -24.48
N ILE A 124 13.58 -40.25 -24.28
CA ILE A 124 13.17 -38.86 -24.55
C ILE A 124 12.81 -38.68 -26.04
N TYR A 125 13.65 -39.20 -26.94
CA TYR A 125 13.42 -39.08 -28.38
C TYR A 125 12.15 -39.81 -28.84
N ASP A 126 11.92 -41.02 -28.33
CA ASP A 126 10.73 -41.80 -28.67
C ASP A 126 9.44 -41.08 -28.26
N VAL A 127 9.43 -40.45 -27.08
CA VAL A 127 8.30 -39.64 -26.60
C VAL A 127 8.09 -38.42 -27.48
N GLN A 128 9.15 -37.71 -27.87
CA GLN A 128 9.06 -36.59 -28.81
C GLN A 128 8.42 -37.02 -30.15
N CYS A 129 8.83 -38.17 -30.68
CA CYS A 129 8.24 -38.72 -31.89
C CYS A 129 6.76 -39.10 -31.72
N ARG A 130 6.39 -39.72 -30.60
CA ARG A 130 4.99 -40.10 -30.31
C ARG A 130 4.08 -38.88 -30.17
N VAL A 131 4.54 -37.82 -29.49
CA VAL A 131 3.81 -36.56 -29.35
C VAL A 131 3.53 -35.94 -30.72
N LEU A 132 4.54 -35.84 -31.59
CA LEU A 132 4.35 -35.31 -32.94
C LEU A 132 3.45 -36.19 -33.82
N ALA A 133 3.54 -37.52 -33.68
CA ALA A 133 2.67 -38.45 -34.40
C ALA A 133 1.20 -38.33 -33.96
N GLN A 134 0.96 -38.12 -32.66
CA GLN A 134 -0.40 -37.88 -32.15
C GLN A 134 -0.98 -36.56 -32.64
N TYR A 135 -0.19 -35.50 -32.72
CA TYR A 135 -0.62 -34.25 -33.34
C TYR A 135 -0.92 -34.41 -34.85
N GLU A 136 -0.12 -35.19 -35.56
CA GLU A 136 -0.38 -35.53 -36.97
C GLU A 136 -1.67 -36.32 -37.16
N ALA A 137 -2.03 -37.20 -36.21
CA ALA A 137 -3.32 -37.87 -36.23
C ALA A 137 -4.50 -36.89 -36.09
N VAL A 138 -4.35 -35.81 -35.32
CA VAL A 138 -5.35 -34.73 -35.21
C VAL A 138 -5.48 -33.96 -36.53
N LEU A 139 -4.36 -33.55 -37.14
CA LEU A 139 -4.37 -32.86 -38.44
C LEU A 139 -5.03 -33.71 -39.54
N ASN A 140 -4.79 -35.02 -39.51
CA ASN A 140 -5.39 -35.98 -40.44
C ASN A 140 -6.83 -36.40 -40.07
N LYS A 141 -7.45 -35.77 -39.05
CA LYS A 141 -8.80 -36.08 -38.55
C LYS A 141 -9.00 -37.54 -38.13
N LYS A 142 -7.91 -38.23 -37.75
CA LYS A 142 -7.97 -39.61 -37.23
C LYS A 142 -8.35 -39.66 -35.75
N THR A 143 -8.06 -38.60 -35.01
CA THR A 143 -8.35 -38.45 -33.57
C THR A 143 -8.81 -37.03 -33.26
N VAL A 144 -9.57 -36.88 -32.18
CA VAL A 144 -9.98 -35.56 -31.67
C VAL A 144 -8.86 -34.99 -30.80
N TRP A 145 -8.71 -33.66 -30.80
CA TRP A 145 -7.68 -32.98 -30.02
C TRP A 145 -7.72 -33.34 -28.53
N GLU A 146 -8.88 -33.39 -27.86
CA GLU A 146 -8.92 -33.67 -26.42
C GLU A 146 -8.33 -35.06 -26.08
N GLU A 147 -8.58 -36.05 -26.95
CA GLU A 147 -8.06 -37.41 -26.79
C GLU A 147 -6.55 -37.48 -27.06
N ALA A 148 -6.10 -36.86 -28.16
CA ALA A 148 -4.69 -36.76 -28.48
C ALA A 148 -3.91 -36.01 -27.40
N GLN A 149 -4.47 -34.92 -26.87
CA GLN A 149 -3.90 -34.14 -25.77
C GLN A 149 -3.74 -34.96 -24.50
N ARG A 150 -4.76 -35.74 -24.11
CA ARG A 150 -4.69 -36.62 -22.94
C ARG A 150 -3.57 -37.65 -23.11
N SER A 151 -3.51 -38.29 -24.26
CA SER A 151 -2.50 -39.30 -24.57
C SER A 151 -1.08 -38.70 -24.63
N MET A 152 -0.92 -37.52 -25.24
CA MET A 152 0.37 -36.79 -25.26
C MET A 152 0.85 -36.51 -23.83
N GLY A 153 -0.05 -36.06 -22.96
CA GLY A 153 0.28 -35.81 -21.56
C GLY A 153 0.61 -37.09 -20.76
N GLU A 154 0.00 -38.24 -21.07
CA GLU A 154 0.33 -39.55 -20.48
C GLU A 154 1.71 -40.05 -20.88
N GLU A 155 2.07 -39.89 -22.15
CA GLU A 155 3.42 -40.20 -22.66
C GLU A 155 4.50 -39.36 -21.96
N ILE A 156 4.22 -38.07 -21.74
CA ILE A 156 5.16 -37.15 -21.09
C ILE A 156 5.25 -37.41 -19.57
N GLU A 157 4.13 -37.71 -18.90
CA GLU A 157 4.17 -38.08 -17.48
C GLU A 157 4.97 -39.38 -17.26
N THR A 158 4.72 -40.39 -18.09
CA THR A 158 5.47 -41.65 -18.06
C THR A 158 6.97 -41.43 -18.30
N LEU A 159 7.32 -40.51 -19.20
CA LEU A 159 8.71 -40.09 -19.40
C LEU A 159 9.31 -39.54 -18.10
N PHE A 160 8.66 -38.56 -17.49
CA PHE A 160 9.18 -37.91 -16.29
C PHE A 160 9.29 -38.88 -15.10
N ASP A 161 8.31 -39.77 -14.90
CA ASP A 161 8.38 -40.79 -13.88
C ASP A 161 9.59 -41.70 -14.08
N ARG A 162 9.79 -42.20 -15.30
CA ARG A 162 10.96 -43.04 -15.62
C ARG A 162 12.27 -42.32 -15.41
N LEU A 163 12.36 -41.04 -15.77
CA LEU A 163 13.54 -40.21 -15.51
C LEU A 163 13.85 -40.09 -14.00
N ILE A 164 12.81 -40.04 -13.16
CA ILE A 164 12.93 -39.96 -11.71
C ILE A 164 13.34 -41.30 -11.10
N PHE A 165 12.72 -42.41 -11.51
CA PHE A 165 12.87 -43.72 -10.87
C PHE A 165 14.05 -44.55 -11.41
N ASP A 166 14.34 -44.47 -12.71
CA ASP A 166 15.34 -45.34 -13.35
C ASP A 166 16.80 -44.85 -13.16
N ASN A 167 17.01 -43.59 -12.74
CA ASN A 167 18.34 -42.93 -12.72
C ASN A 167 18.94 -42.68 -11.32
N HIS A 168 18.85 -43.65 -10.42
CA HIS A 168 19.36 -43.55 -9.04
C HIS A 168 20.91 -43.55 -8.90
N ASP A 169 21.67 -43.26 -9.96
CA ASP A 169 23.12 -43.25 -9.94
C ASP A 169 23.71 -42.03 -9.19
N SER A 170 24.55 -42.34 -8.22
CA SER A 170 25.14 -41.45 -7.20
C SER A 170 26.05 -40.32 -7.74
N SER A 171 26.44 -40.36 -9.01
CA SER A 171 27.31 -39.34 -9.65
C SER A 171 26.57 -38.05 -10.07
N SER A 172 25.23 -38.10 -10.18
CA SER A 172 24.39 -36.97 -10.65
C SER A 172 23.87 -36.06 -9.53
N SER A 173 24.14 -36.40 -8.26
CA SER A 173 23.47 -35.81 -7.10
C SER A 173 23.70 -34.30 -6.93
N GLN A 174 24.94 -33.81 -7.12
CA GLN A 174 25.25 -32.39 -6.93
C GLN A 174 24.75 -31.51 -8.09
N MET A 175 24.88 -31.98 -9.34
CA MET A 175 24.36 -31.26 -10.51
C MET A 175 22.83 -31.22 -10.50
N LEU A 176 22.18 -32.31 -10.08
CA LEU A 176 20.73 -32.35 -9.88
C LEU A 176 20.28 -31.38 -8.80
N LEU A 177 20.98 -31.28 -7.68
CA LEU A 177 20.65 -30.32 -6.62
C LEU A 177 20.79 -28.87 -7.11
N LEU A 178 21.84 -28.56 -7.89
CA LEU A 178 22.03 -27.24 -8.48
C LEU A 178 20.89 -26.89 -9.45
N ILE A 179 20.59 -27.78 -10.40
CA ILE A 179 19.53 -27.57 -11.39
C ILE A 179 18.18 -27.47 -10.69
N ALA A 180 17.90 -28.34 -9.72
CA ALA A 180 16.66 -28.28 -8.95
C ALA A 180 16.51 -26.99 -8.14
N HIS A 181 17.61 -26.44 -7.61
CA HIS A 181 17.58 -25.14 -6.96
C HIS A 181 17.26 -24.00 -7.93
N GLN A 182 17.93 -23.97 -9.09
CA GLN A 182 17.70 -22.94 -10.12
C GLN A 182 16.29 -23.01 -10.72
N VAL A 183 15.82 -24.24 -11.04
CA VAL A 183 14.45 -24.48 -11.51
C VAL A 183 13.44 -23.98 -10.50
N ARG A 184 13.64 -24.28 -9.20
CA ARG A 184 12.75 -23.84 -8.13
C ARG A 184 12.73 -22.32 -7.98
N GLU A 185 13.87 -21.67 -8.01
CA GLU A 185 13.99 -20.21 -7.87
C GLU A 185 13.26 -19.48 -9.00
N GLU A 186 13.56 -19.85 -10.26
CA GLU A 186 12.91 -19.23 -11.42
C GLU A 186 11.43 -19.55 -11.50
N TYR A 187 11.06 -20.79 -11.16
CA TYR A 187 9.66 -21.16 -11.10
C TYR A 187 8.88 -20.29 -10.10
N TYR A 188 9.33 -20.14 -8.85
CA TYR A 188 8.60 -19.34 -7.85
C TYR A 188 8.53 -17.85 -8.22
N ARG A 189 9.58 -17.35 -8.89
CA ARG A 189 9.59 -15.99 -9.43
C ARG A 189 8.53 -15.81 -10.52
N LEU A 190 8.40 -16.76 -11.43
CA LEU A 190 7.49 -16.69 -12.56
C LEU A 190 6.05 -17.06 -12.19
N GLU A 191 5.83 -17.97 -11.23
CA GLU A 191 4.51 -18.34 -10.68
C GLU A 191 3.75 -17.10 -10.22
N LYS A 192 4.41 -16.18 -9.49
CA LYS A 192 3.81 -14.91 -9.07
C LYS A 192 3.51 -13.95 -10.21
N ARG A 193 4.40 -13.90 -11.22
CA ARG A 193 4.28 -12.99 -12.36
C ARG A 193 3.17 -13.41 -13.34
N PHE A 194 3.01 -14.72 -13.53
CA PHE A 194 2.04 -15.29 -14.48
C PHE A 194 0.74 -15.74 -13.79
N ASN A 195 0.70 -15.76 -12.46
CA ASN A 195 -0.43 -16.22 -11.65
C ASN A 195 -0.89 -17.66 -11.98
N ILE A 196 0.08 -18.56 -12.22
CA ILE A 196 -0.18 -19.98 -12.51
C ILE A 196 0.44 -20.81 -11.39
N GLN A 197 -0.37 -21.65 -10.74
CA GLN A 197 0.10 -22.61 -9.75
C GLN A 197 0.20 -24.02 -10.33
N PHE A 198 1.27 -24.72 -9.95
CA PHE A 198 1.48 -26.13 -10.27
C PHE A 198 1.87 -26.93 -9.02
N ASN A 199 1.60 -28.23 -9.04
CA ASN A 199 2.01 -29.14 -7.97
C ASN A 199 3.55 -29.28 -7.91
N GLY A 200 4.11 -29.30 -6.70
CA GLY A 200 5.56 -29.28 -6.45
C GLY A 200 6.37 -30.43 -7.09
N ASN A 201 5.72 -31.52 -7.48
CA ASN A 201 6.35 -32.62 -8.21
C ASN A 201 6.86 -32.20 -9.60
N CYS A 202 6.28 -31.16 -10.20
CA CYS A 202 6.68 -30.69 -11.52
C CYS A 202 8.11 -30.11 -11.53
N LEU A 203 8.54 -29.51 -10.42
CA LEU A 203 9.89 -28.94 -10.32
C LEU A 203 10.97 -30.01 -10.42
N TYR A 204 10.72 -31.13 -9.77
CA TYR A 204 11.68 -32.22 -9.68
C TYR A 204 11.78 -32.96 -11.02
N ALA A 205 10.64 -33.25 -11.65
CA ALA A 205 10.59 -33.85 -12.99
C ALA A 205 11.28 -32.99 -14.06
N LEU A 206 11.05 -31.67 -14.06
CA LEU A 206 11.74 -30.76 -14.97
C LEU A 206 13.25 -30.77 -14.76
N SER A 207 13.70 -30.81 -13.49
CA SER A 207 15.13 -30.83 -13.17
C SER A 207 15.84 -32.06 -13.71
N HIS A 208 15.22 -33.23 -13.58
CA HIS A 208 15.74 -34.49 -14.15
C HIS A 208 15.80 -34.41 -15.67
N TYR A 209 14.74 -33.95 -16.31
CA TYR A 209 14.72 -33.80 -17.76
C TYR A 209 15.83 -32.89 -18.30
N LEU A 210 16.08 -31.75 -17.64
CA LEU A 210 17.13 -30.80 -18.06
C LEU A 210 18.55 -31.38 -17.92
N ILE A 211 18.82 -32.20 -16.91
CA ILE A 211 20.12 -32.89 -16.75
C ILE A 211 20.41 -33.78 -17.94
N HIS A 212 19.44 -34.61 -18.31
CA HIS A 212 19.61 -35.52 -19.43
C HIS A 212 19.63 -34.74 -20.75
N ARG A 213 18.95 -33.59 -20.83
CA ARG A 213 18.97 -32.76 -22.04
C ARG A 213 20.31 -32.13 -22.37
N SER A 214 21.11 -31.77 -21.35
CA SER A 214 22.43 -31.13 -21.51
C SER A 214 23.44 -31.97 -22.31
N ARG A 215 23.17 -33.26 -22.51
CA ARG A 215 24.08 -34.23 -23.15
C ARG A 215 23.76 -34.53 -24.63
N GLN A 216 22.75 -33.89 -25.24
CA GLN A 216 22.34 -34.22 -26.60
C GLN A 216 23.07 -33.40 -27.69
N PRO A 217 23.58 -34.04 -28.77
CA PRO A 217 23.77 -33.36 -30.05
C PRO A 217 22.43 -33.09 -30.75
N GLN A 218 22.40 -32.07 -31.62
CA GLN A 218 21.20 -31.56 -32.30
C GLN A 218 20.33 -32.68 -32.90
N SER A 219 19.08 -32.76 -32.44
CA SER A 219 18.11 -33.75 -32.90
C SER A 219 17.63 -33.44 -34.34
N THR A 220 17.48 -34.49 -35.16
CA THR A 220 16.84 -34.44 -36.48
C THR A 220 15.33 -34.65 -36.36
N ILE A 221 14.68 -33.90 -35.48
CA ILE A 221 13.22 -33.92 -35.33
C ILE A 221 12.60 -33.17 -36.53
N ASN A 222 11.39 -33.55 -36.91
CA ASN A 222 10.67 -32.88 -38.00
C ASN A 222 10.31 -31.44 -37.58
N ASN A 223 11.18 -30.50 -37.92
CA ASN A 223 11.08 -29.08 -37.55
C ASN A 223 9.79 -28.43 -38.02
N GLU A 224 9.23 -28.86 -39.15
CA GLU A 224 7.99 -28.30 -39.67
C GLU A 224 6.78 -28.73 -38.83
N LYS A 225 6.72 -30.01 -38.44
CA LYS A 225 5.65 -30.50 -37.55
C LYS A 225 5.73 -29.86 -36.17
N ALA A 226 6.94 -29.67 -35.64
CA ALA A 226 7.15 -28.97 -34.38
C ALA A 226 6.67 -27.50 -34.47
N ARG A 227 6.94 -26.80 -35.58
CA ARG A 227 6.44 -25.44 -35.81
C ARG A 227 4.91 -25.40 -35.86
N GLN A 228 4.26 -26.32 -36.56
CA GLN A 228 2.80 -26.36 -36.63
C GLN A 228 2.15 -26.61 -35.26
N LEU A 229 2.73 -27.51 -34.46
CA LEU A 229 2.27 -27.75 -33.10
C LEU A 229 2.48 -26.51 -32.21
N GLU A 230 3.60 -25.80 -32.36
CA GLU A 230 3.86 -24.54 -31.66
C GLU A 230 2.81 -23.48 -31.99
N ASP A 231 2.58 -23.19 -33.26
CA ASP A 231 1.60 -22.19 -33.70
C ASP A 231 0.21 -22.52 -33.12
N PHE A 232 -0.14 -23.80 -33.07
CA PHE A 232 -1.38 -24.28 -32.46
C PHE A 232 -1.42 -24.09 -30.93
N LEU A 233 -0.34 -24.42 -30.22
CA LEU A 233 -0.25 -24.28 -28.77
C LEU A 233 -0.19 -22.82 -28.32
N VAL A 234 0.48 -21.94 -29.08
CA VAL A 234 0.51 -20.49 -28.84
C VAL A 234 -0.90 -19.90 -28.89
N GLN A 235 -1.71 -20.32 -29.86
CA GLN A 235 -3.10 -19.88 -29.96
C GLN A 235 -4.00 -20.46 -28.86
N LYS A 236 -3.79 -21.74 -28.51
CA LYS A 236 -4.67 -22.45 -27.57
C LYS A 236 -4.36 -22.16 -26.10
N PHE A 237 -3.07 -22.00 -25.76
CA PHE A 237 -2.59 -21.79 -24.39
C PHE A 237 -1.56 -20.64 -24.31
N PRO A 238 -1.93 -19.40 -24.69
CA PRO A 238 -0.98 -18.29 -24.84
C PRO A 238 -0.25 -17.95 -23.53
N LEU A 239 -0.97 -17.95 -22.40
CA LEU A 239 -0.37 -17.66 -21.08
C LEU A 239 0.63 -18.75 -20.68
N LEU A 240 0.24 -20.02 -20.85
CA LEU A 240 1.06 -21.16 -20.47
C LEU A 240 2.31 -21.26 -21.36
N TYR A 241 2.17 -20.99 -22.65
CA TYR A 241 3.29 -20.93 -23.59
C TYR A 241 4.32 -19.89 -23.16
N ARG A 242 3.88 -18.65 -22.87
CA ARG A 242 4.78 -17.59 -22.41
C ARG A 242 5.44 -17.89 -21.06
N PHE A 243 4.74 -18.57 -20.16
CA PHE A 243 5.34 -19.05 -18.91
C PHE A 243 6.47 -20.05 -19.19
N CYS A 244 6.22 -21.02 -20.07
CA CYS A 244 7.21 -22.03 -20.45
C CYS A 244 8.41 -21.43 -21.21
N GLU A 245 8.17 -20.43 -22.05
CA GLU A 245 9.23 -19.68 -22.74
C GLU A 245 10.08 -18.88 -21.74
N ALA A 246 9.45 -18.20 -20.79
CA ALA A 246 10.15 -17.43 -19.77
C ALA A 246 11.00 -18.30 -18.84
N ILE A 247 10.48 -19.46 -18.40
CA ILE A 247 11.24 -20.36 -17.51
C ILE A 247 12.41 -21.00 -18.25
N LEU A 248 12.23 -21.48 -19.49
CA LEU A 248 13.33 -22.04 -20.27
C LEU A 248 14.36 -20.97 -20.64
N GLY A 249 13.94 -19.76 -20.98
CA GLY A 249 14.85 -18.64 -21.25
C GLY A 249 15.69 -18.25 -20.03
N ALA A 250 15.09 -18.19 -18.84
CA ALA A 250 15.81 -17.91 -17.60
C ALA A 250 16.81 -19.03 -17.25
N LEU A 251 16.39 -20.29 -17.43
CA LEU A 251 17.25 -21.45 -17.18
C LEU A 251 18.38 -21.59 -18.20
N THR A 252 18.16 -21.20 -19.45
CA THR A 252 19.19 -21.13 -20.50
C THR A 252 20.37 -20.26 -20.06
N LEU A 253 20.07 -19.05 -19.57
CA LEU A 253 21.10 -18.11 -19.11
C LEU A 253 21.84 -18.58 -17.86
N LYS A 254 21.15 -19.29 -16.95
CA LYS A 254 21.68 -19.71 -15.66
C LYS A 254 22.41 -21.06 -15.69
N LEU A 255 22.01 -21.97 -16.57
CA LEU A 255 22.48 -23.36 -16.61
C LEU A 255 23.28 -23.69 -17.88
N ASP A 256 23.46 -22.73 -18.79
CA ASP A 256 24.15 -22.92 -20.07
C ASP A 256 23.59 -24.12 -20.88
N ILE A 257 22.26 -24.20 -20.90
CA ILE A 257 21.50 -25.22 -21.64
C ILE A 257 20.93 -24.62 -22.93
N GLU A 258 20.92 -25.36 -24.02
CA GLU A 258 20.27 -24.97 -25.27
C GLU A 258 18.96 -25.75 -25.46
N PRO A 259 17.81 -25.27 -24.94
CA PRO A 259 16.53 -25.92 -25.16
C PRO A 259 16.15 -25.84 -26.64
N GLN A 260 15.69 -26.97 -27.19
CA GLN A 260 15.09 -27.00 -28.52
C GLN A 260 13.59 -26.67 -28.44
N ARG A 261 13.06 -26.28 -29.60
CA ARG A 261 11.63 -26.01 -29.81
C ARG A 261 10.72 -27.09 -29.23
N ILE A 262 11.04 -28.36 -29.45
CA ILE A 262 10.23 -29.49 -28.96
C ILE A 262 10.18 -29.54 -27.44
N ASP A 263 11.23 -29.12 -26.73
CA ASP A 263 11.30 -29.19 -25.26
C ASP A 263 10.29 -28.20 -24.65
N LEU A 264 10.12 -27.02 -25.26
CA LEU A 264 9.09 -26.06 -24.92
C LEU A 264 7.68 -26.63 -25.11
N LEU A 265 7.44 -27.34 -26.21
CA LEU A 265 6.13 -27.93 -26.51
C LEU A 265 5.76 -29.05 -25.51
N LEU A 266 6.72 -29.91 -25.16
CA LEU A 266 6.53 -30.93 -24.13
C LEU A 266 6.18 -30.30 -22.79
N LEU A 267 6.89 -29.22 -22.41
CA LEU A 267 6.66 -28.51 -21.17
C LEU A 267 5.25 -27.91 -21.09
N VAL A 268 4.79 -27.27 -22.17
CA VAL A 268 3.43 -26.72 -22.28
C VAL A 268 2.36 -27.81 -22.14
N LEU A 269 2.50 -28.92 -22.87
CA LEU A 269 1.54 -30.03 -22.82
C LEU A 269 1.48 -30.68 -21.44
N TRP A 270 2.62 -30.85 -20.81
CA TRP A 270 2.71 -31.46 -19.49
C TRP A 270 2.16 -30.57 -18.38
N PHE A 271 2.52 -29.29 -18.37
CA PHE A 271 1.97 -28.35 -17.40
C PHE A 271 0.46 -28.17 -17.55
N HIS A 272 -0.04 -28.21 -18.79
CA HIS A 272 -1.48 -28.20 -19.02
C HIS A 272 -2.16 -29.44 -18.41
N LYS A 273 -1.60 -30.64 -18.62
CA LYS A 273 -2.12 -31.89 -18.02
C LYS A 273 -2.12 -31.86 -16.49
N ASN A 274 -1.08 -31.33 -15.87
CA ASN A 274 -0.96 -31.23 -14.41
C ASN A 274 -1.96 -30.24 -13.77
N GLY A 275 -2.90 -29.74 -14.57
CA GLY A 275 -3.90 -28.80 -14.10
C GLY A 275 -3.23 -27.49 -13.75
N ALA A 276 -2.59 -26.83 -14.73
CA ALA A 276 -2.32 -25.40 -14.63
C ALA A 276 -3.61 -24.73 -14.19
N ILE A 277 -3.75 -24.45 -12.89
CA ILE A 277 -4.91 -23.74 -12.39
C ILE A 277 -4.67 -22.33 -12.89
N SER A 278 -5.26 -22.02 -14.05
CA SER A 278 -5.46 -20.63 -14.43
C SER A 278 -6.32 -20.07 -13.32
N GLN A 279 -5.69 -19.43 -12.34
CA GLN A 279 -6.45 -18.57 -11.45
C GLN A 279 -7.15 -17.53 -12.31
N GLN A 280 -8.33 -17.13 -11.82
CA GLN A 280 -9.35 -16.37 -12.53
C GLN A 280 -8.80 -15.21 -13.36
N GLN A 281 -9.54 -14.86 -14.42
CA GLN A 281 -9.30 -13.71 -15.28
C GLN A 281 -8.71 -12.53 -14.51
N VAL A 282 -7.46 -12.19 -14.83
CA VAL A 282 -6.71 -11.18 -14.06
C VAL A 282 -7.09 -9.80 -14.58
N THR A 283 -7.77 -9.02 -13.74
CA THR A 283 -7.93 -7.57 -13.94
C THR A 283 -6.59 -6.92 -13.68
N ARG A 284 -6.02 -6.25 -14.68
CA ARG A 284 -4.74 -5.54 -14.49
C ARG A 284 -4.99 -4.15 -13.92
N ALA A 285 -4.12 -3.71 -13.03
CA ALA A 285 -4.20 -2.38 -12.44
C ALA A 285 -2.91 -1.59 -12.68
N ILE A 286 -3.06 -0.34 -13.12
CA ILE A 286 -1.96 0.58 -13.40
C ILE A 286 -2.15 1.84 -12.58
N ILE A 287 -1.07 2.35 -12.00
CA ILE A 287 -1.04 3.64 -11.30
C ILE A 287 -0.25 4.65 -12.15
N LEU A 288 -0.85 5.79 -12.44
CA LEU A 288 -0.23 6.91 -13.14
C LEU A 288 -0.26 8.13 -12.23
N ALA A 289 0.86 8.81 -12.04
CA ALA A 289 0.89 10.03 -11.23
C ALA A 289 1.97 10.98 -11.70
N HIS A 290 1.77 12.27 -11.42
CA HIS A 290 2.79 13.27 -11.68
C HIS A 290 3.95 13.14 -10.69
N GLY A 291 5.14 13.56 -11.13
CA GLY A 291 6.37 13.50 -10.35
C GLY A 291 7.24 12.30 -10.73
N TYR A 292 8.36 12.15 -10.03
CA TYR A 292 9.39 11.17 -10.37
C TYR A 292 9.19 9.79 -9.75
N ALA A 293 8.38 9.68 -8.68
CA ALA A 293 8.27 8.45 -7.90
C ALA A 293 6.91 8.29 -7.19
N THR A 294 5.91 9.10 -7.52
CA THR A 294 4.61 9.08 -6.82
C THR A 294 3.86 7.79 -7.13
N ALA A 295 3.74 7.42 -8.41
CA ALA A 295 3.07 6.20 -8.83
C ALA A 295 3.86 4.97 -8.36
N SER A 296 5.19 4.99 -8.54
CA SER A 296 6.06 3.90 -8.09
C SER A 296 6.01 3.68 -6.58
N SER A 297 5.95 4.76 -5.79
CA SER A 297 5.86 4.67 -4.33
C SER A 297 4.54 4.04 -3.88
N ILE A 298 3.41 4.49 -4.43
CA ILE A 298 2.09 3.95 -4.12
C ILE A 298 2.00 2.46 -4.52
N ALA A 299 2.42 2.12 -5.74
CA ALA A 299 2.40 0.74 -6.24
C ALA A 299 3.27 -0.18 -5.38
N ASN A 300 4.48 0.25 -5.02
CA ASN A 300 5.38 -0.55 -4.16
C ASN A 300 4.77 -0.81 -2.77
N VAL A 301 4.16 0.21 -2.15
CA VAL A 301 3.49 0.03 -0.84
C VAL A 301 2.29 -0.90 -0.96
N ALA A 302 1.41 -0.66 -1.94
CA ALA A 302 0.21 -1.47 -2.16
C ALA A 302 0.58 -2.94 -2.45
N ASN A 303 1.51 -3.19 -3.38
CA ASN A 303 1.94 -4.55 -3.73
C ASN A 303 2.57 -5.28 -2.53
N ARG A 304 3.36 -4.58 -1.69
CA ARG A 304 3.94 -5.17 -0.48
C ARG A 304 2.88 -5.55 0.55
N LEU A 305 1.90 -4.67 0.79
CA LEU A 305 0.83 -4.89 1.77
C LEU A 305 -0.12 -6.00 1.31
N LEU A 306 -0.49 -6.01 0.03
CA LEU A 306 -1.30 -7.07 -0.59
C LEU A 306 -0.53 -8.38 -0.81
N LYS A 307 0.79 -8.38 -0.58
CA LYS A 307 1.72 -9.50 -0.83
C LYS A 307 1.63 -10.05 -2.27
N SER A 308 1.25 -9.20 -3.21
CA SER A 308 1.01 -9.54 -4.62
C SER A 308 1.53 -8.43 -5.53
N GLN A 309 2.11 -8.79 -6.67
CA GLN A 309 2.58 -7.84 -7.69
C GLN A 309 1.42 -7.46 -8.62
N LEU A 310 0.48 -6.69 -8.08
CA LEU A 310 -0.77 -6.37 -8.77
C LEU A 310 -0.69 -5.09 -9.60
N PHE A 311 -0.11 -4.03 -9.02
CA PHE A 311 -0.04 -2.71 -9.63
C PHE A 311 1.27 -2.52 -10.40
N GLU A 312 1.16 -2.08 -11.64
CA GLU A 312 2.26 -1.47 -12.40
C GLU A 312 2.21 0.06 -12.24
N SER A 313 3.35 0.74 -12.26
CA SER A 313 3.43 2.20 -12.08
C SER A 313 4.10 2.90 -13.25
N PHE A 314 3.54 4.03 -13.67
CA PHE A 314 4.22 4.96 -14.57
C PHE A 314 4.21 6.37 -13.95
N ASP A 315 5.40 6.87 -13.68
CA ASP A 315 5.63 8.21 -13.20
C ASP A 315 5.74 9.18 -14.38
N MET A 316 5.09 10.34 -14.27
CA MET A 316 5.14 11.41 -15.26
C MET A 316 5.87 12.62 -14.69
N PRO A 317 7.21 12.71 -14.90
CA PRO A 317 7.96 13.94 -14.69
C PRO A 317 7.33 15.14 -15.45
N LEU A 318 7.54 16.36 -14.95
CA LEU A 318 6.92 17.57 -15.49
C LEU A 318 7.34 17.91 -16.93
N ASP A 319 8.47 17.38 -17.37
CA ASP A 319 9.04 17.51 -18.72
C ASP A 319 8.50 16.45 -19.71
N VAL A 320 7.71 15.48 -19.24
CA VAL A 320 7.15 14.40 -20.05
C VAL A 320 5.70 14.71 -20.43
N THR A 321 5.34 14.48 -21.69
CA THR A 321 3.97 14.70 -22.17
C THR A 321 3.06 13.49 -21.87
N PRO A 322 1.74 13.70 -21.71
CA PRO A 322 0.78 12.61 -21.55
C PRO A 322 0.81 11.59 -22.69
N GLU A 323 1.12 12.02 -23.92
CA GLU A 323 1.23 11.14 -25.10
C GLU A 323 2.40 10.16 -24.97
N ALA A 324 3.53 10.59 -24.42
CA ALA A 324 4.67 9.73 -24.17
C ALA A 324 4.33 8.64 -23.14
N ILE A 325 3.63 9.01 -22.05
CA ILE A 325 3.15 8.05 -21.05
C ILE A 325 2.11 7.09 -21.64
N ALA A 326 1.17 7.59 -22.45
CA ALA A 326 0.17 6.77 -23.13
C ALA A 326 0.81 5.67 -23.99
N ASN A 327 1.89 5.99 -24.72
CA ASN A 327 2.64 5.01 -25.51
C ASN A 327 3.32 3.94 -24.63
N GLN A 328 3.88 4.31 -23.47
CA GLN A 328 4.47 3.36 -22.53
C GLN A 328 3.42 2.40 -21.96
N VAL A 329 2.26 2.94 -21.56
CA VAL A 329 1.12 2.15 -21.07
C VAL A 329 0.64 1.16 -22.14
N MET A 330 0.53 1.60 -23.40
CA MET A 330 0.14 0.72 -24.51
C MET A 330 1.16 -0.38 -24.79
N ALA A 331 2.46 -0.06 -24.78
CA ALA A 331 3.51 -1.07 -24.94
C ALA A 331 3.49 -2.11 -23.80
N TYR A 332 3.20 -1.66 -22.59
CA TYR A 332 2.99 -2.56 -21.45
C TYR A 332 1.78 -3.46 -21.66
N ILE A 333 0.63 -2.92 -22.06
CA ILE A 333 -0.59 -3.69 -22.32
C ILE A 333 -0.38 -4.71 -23.45
N GLU A 334 0.33 -4.37 -24.52
CA GLU A 334 0.59 -5.31 -25.63
C GLU A 334 1.47 -6.48 -25.20
N SER A 335 2.42 -6.24 -24.31
CA SER A 335 3.28 -7.28 -23.74
C SER A 335 2.61 -8.08 -22.61
N HIS A 336 1.35 -7.77 -22.25
CA HIS A 336 0.69 -8.34 -21.08
C HIS A 336 -0.80 -8.60 -21.33
N ALA A 337 -1.21 -9.87 -21.38
CA ALA A 337 -2.60 -10.23 -21.66
C ALA A 337 -3.59 -9.59 -20.65
N LEU A 338 -4.64 -8.94 -21.19
CA LEU A 338 -5.78 -8.36 -20.46
C LEU A 338 -6.96 -9.34 -20.56
N ALA A 339 -7.22 -10.12 -19.50
CA ALA A 339 -8.20 -11.21 -19.55
C ALA A 339 -9.63 -10.80 -19.14
N SER A 340 -9.79 -9.93 -18.13
CA SER A 340 -11.12 -9.48 -17.62
C SER A 340 -11.32 -7.97 -17.70
N GLY A 341 -10.30 -7.16 -17.43
CA GLY A 341 -10.45 -5.71 -17.31
C GLY A 341 -9.13 -4.98 -17.09
N LEU A 342 -9.14 -3.66 -17.32
CA LEU A 342 -8.05 -2.75 -17.00
C LEU A 342 -8.53 -1.64 -16.07
N ILE A 343 -7.86 -1.47 -14.93
CA ILE A 343 -8.09 -0.34 -14.02
C ILE A 343 -6.87 0.59 -14.10
N ILE A 344 -7.10 1.87 -14.35
CA ILE A 344 -6.08 2.91 -14.33
C ILE A 344 -6.41 3.88 -13.20
N LEU A 345 -5.55 3.94 -12.18
CA LEU A 345 -5.64 4.90 -11.09
C LEU A 345 -4.76 6.11 -11.40
N VAL A 346 -5.32 7.31 -11.35
CA VAL A 346 -4.60 8.55 -11.70
C VAL A 346 -4.66 9.58 -10.56
N ASP A 347 -3.63 10.41 -10.41
CA ASP A 347 -3.64 11.47 -9.38
C ASP A 347 -4.62 12.61 -9.73
N MET A 348 -4.40 13.29 -10.86
CA MET A 348 -5.10 14.50 -11.28
C MET A 348 -4.84 14.83 -12.77
N GLY A 349 -5.53 15.87 -13.25
CA GLY A 349 -5.17 16.57 -14.48
C GLY A 349 -5.41 15.79 -15.78
N SER A 350 -4.51 15.97 -16.76
CA SER A 350 -4.61 15.43 -18.12
C SER A 350 -4.58 13.90 -18.16
N LEU A 351 -4.02 13.25 -17.14
CA LEU A 351 -3.99 11.78 -17.00
C LEU A 351 -5.40 11.18 -16.90
N ASN A 352 -6.41 11.93 -16.43
CA ASN A 352 -7.80 11.45 -16.39
C ASN A 352 -8.37 11.20 -17.80
N ALA A 353 -7.80 11.84 -18.82
CA ALA A 353 -8.17 11.66 -20.23
C ALA A 353 -7.11 10.90 -21.03
N ILE A 354 -6.21 10.16 -20.37
CA ILE A 354 -5.08 9.46 -21.01
C ILE A 354 -5.53 8.53 -22.16
N HIS A 355 -6.72 7.95 -22.05
CA HIS A 355 -7.30 7.08 -23.08
C HIS A 355 -7.43 7.74 -24.47
N ARG A 356 -7.55 9.07 -24.53
CA ARG A 356 -7.65 9.81 -25.80
C ARG A 356 -6.34 9.77 -26.60
N HIS A 357 -5.22 9.53 -25.92
CA HIS A 357 -3.90 9.43 -26.51
C HIS A 357 -3.51 7.99 -26.89
N PHE A 358 -4.38 7.01 -26.63
CA PHE A 358 -4.14 5.63 -27.08
C PHE A 358 -4.28 5.52 -28.60
N ASN A 359 -3.24 5.03 -29.25
CA ASN A 359 -3.14 4.89 -30.69
C ASN A 359 -3.98 3.72 -31.26
N ARG A 360 -4.59 2.89 -30.40
CA ARG A 360 -5.37 1.69 -30.74
C ARG A 360 -6.58 1.56 -29.82
N ARG A 361 -7.63 0.91 -30.33
CA ARG A 361 -8.80 0.55 -29.53
C ARG A 361 -8.52 -0.69 -28.70
N LEU A 362 -8.83 -0.62 -27.40
CA LEU A 362 -8.80 -1.76 -26.49
C LEU A 362 -10.03 -2.63 -26.70
N SER A 363 -9.87 -3.96 -26.66
CA SER A 363 -10.95 -4.94 -26.78
C SER A 363 -11.58 -5.33 -25.43
N THR A 364 -11.03 -4.81 -24.33
CA THR A 364 -11.37 -5.21 -22.95
C THR A 364 -11.89 -3.98 -22.19
N PRO A 365 -12.87 -4.15 -21.27
CA PRO A 365 -13.38 -3.06 -20.44
C PRO A 365 -12.27 -2.35 -19.66
N MET A 366 -12.33 -1.01 -19.61
CA MET A 366 -11.35 -0.18 -18.92
C MET A 366 -12.04 0.87 -18.05
N ALA A 367 -11.56 1.03 -16.81
CA ALA A 367 -11.95 2.08 -15.89
C ALA A 367 -10.77 3.01 -15.61
N ILE A 368 -11.03 4.33 -15.56
CA ILE A 368 -10.08 5.33 -15.09
C ILE A 368 -10.66 5.96 -13.83
N ILE A 369 -9.92 5.90 -12.73
CA ILE A 369 -10.33 6.40 -11.42
C ILE A 369 -9.34 7.49 -11.01
N ASN A 370 -9.85 8.68 -10.70
CA ASN A 370 -9.05 9.81 -10.29
C ASN A 370 -8.79 9.82 -8.78
N ASN A 371 -7.92 10.73 -8.33
CA ASN A 371 -7.59 10.96 -6.93
C ASN A 371 -6.94 9.73 -6.25
N VAL A 372 -5.98 9.10 -6.95
CA VAL A 372 -5.28 7.93 -6.42
C VAL A 372 -4.55 8.25 -5.11
N SER A 373 -4.74 7.36 -4.13
CA SER A 373 -4.02 7.33 -2.87
C SER A 373 -3.62 5.89 -2.56
N THR A 374 -2.77 5.68 -1.56
CA THR A 374 -2.44 4.33 -1.08
C THR A 374 -3.69 3.59 -0.61
N GLY A 375 -4.65 4.28 0.03
CA GLY A 375 -5.91 3.69 0.46
C GLY A 375 -6.77 3.21 -0.72
N MET A 376 -6.91 4.06 -1.76
CA MET A 376 -7.60 3.70 -3.01
C MET A 376 -6.94 2.49 -3.67
N ALA A 377 -5.61 2.48 -3.78
CA ALA A 377 -4.88 1.35 -4.36
C ALA A 377 -5.07 0.06 -3.54
N MET A 378 -5.09 0.15 -2.20
CA MET A 378 -5.37 -1.02 -1.36
C MET A 378 -6.80 -1.54 -1.56
N TYR A 379 -7.80 -0.67 -1.56
CA TYR A 379 -9.20 -1.04 -1.74
C TYR A 379 -9.43 -1.71 -3.10
N VAL A 380 -9.02 -1.05 -4.18
CA VAL A 380 -9.11 -1.59 -5.55
C VAL A 380 -8.35 -2.90 -5.65
N GLY A 381 -7.15 -2.95 -5.06
CA GLY A 381 -6.30 -4.13 -5.13
C GLY A 381 -6.90 -5.34 -4.42
N GLU A 382 -7.51 -5.13 -3.25
CA GLU A 382 -8.20 -6.17 -2.50
C GLU A 382 -9.40 -6.73 -3.29
N ARG A 383 -10.22 -5.86 -3.90
CA ARG A 383 -11.37 -6.28 -4.71
C ARG A 383 -10.97 -7.06 -5.96
N ILE A 384 -9.88 -6.65 -6.62
CA ILE A 384 -9.34 -7.42 -7.75
C ILE A 384 -8.91 -8.82 -7.29
N LEU A 385 -8.22 -8.92 -6.14
CA LEU A 385 -7.78 -10.22 -5.61
C LEU A 385 -8.95 -11.10 -5.15
N GLN A 386 -10.08 -10.50 -4.76
CA GLN A 386 -11.33 -11.19 -4.45
C GLN A 386 -12.12 -11.64 -5.70
N GLY A 387 -11.70 -11.23 -6.91
CA GLY A 387 -12.35 -11.60 -8.17
C GLY A 387 -13.63 -10.81 -8.48
N VAL A 388 -13.80 -9.62 -7.90
CA VAL A 388 -14.96 -8.74 -8.16
C VAL A 388 -14.90 -8.18 -9.59
N MET A 389 -16.06 -8.06 -10.24
CA MET A 389 -16.18 -7.52 -11.60
C MET A 389 -15.85 -6.03 -11.65
N LEU A 390 -15.28 -5.59 -12.78
CA LEU A 390 -14.81 -4.21 -12.97
C LEU A 390 -15.91 -3.18 -12.70
N GLU A 391 -17.11 -3.42 -13.23
CA GLU A 391 -18.27 -2.53 -13.14
C GLU A 391 -18.76 -2.36 -11.71
N ASP A 392 -18.60 -3.38 -10.87
CA ASP A 392 -19.00 -3.34 -9.46
C ASP A 392 -17.93 -2.61 -8.64
N ILE A 393 -16.64 -2.85 -8.91
CA ILE A 393 -15.53 -2.09 -8.29
C ILE A 393 -15.70 -0.58 -8.52
N VAL A 394 -16.01 -0.15 -9.75
CA VAL A 394 -16.18 1.27 -10.07
C VAL A 394 -17.42 1.86 -9.38
N ARG A 395 -18.50 1.08 -9.24
CA ARG A 395 -19.73 1.52 -8.59
C ARG A 395 -19.53 1.72 -7.09
N GLU A 396 -18.85 0.79 -6.43
CA GLU A 396 -18.59 0.82 -4.99
C GLU A 396 -17.62 1.95 -4.59
N ILE A 397 -16.65 2.28 -5.44
CA ILE A 397 -15.67 3.36 -5.17
C ILE A 397 -16.32 4.72 -4.97
N GLY A 398 -17.41 5.02 -5.71
CA GLY A 398 -18.12 6.28 -5.60
C GLY A 398 -18.81 6.48 -4.24
N ASP A 399 -19.19 5.38 -3.59
CA ASP A 399 -19.92 5.38 -2.33
C ASP A 399 -19.00 5.18 -1.10
N ASP A 400 -17.94 4.36 -1.24
CA ASP A 400 -17.06 3.95 -0.11
C ASP A 400 -15.83 4.85 0.11
N LEU A 401 -15.34 5.56 -0.93
CA LEU A 401 -14.15 6.44 -0.83
C LEU A 401 -14.48 7.91 -0.62
N ALA A 402 -15.66 8.20 -0.05
CA ALA A 402 -15.87 9.46 0.65
C ALA A 402 -14.69 9.66 1.62
N VAL A 403 -14.13 10.87 1.67
CA VAL A 403 -13.06 11.18 2.64
C VAL A 403 -13.58 10.78 4.02
N GLU A 404 -13.10 9.66 4.56
CA GLU A 404 -13.37 9.27 5.93
C GLU A 404 -12.72 10.34 6.81
N HIS A 405 -13.55 11.27 7.24
CA HIS A 405 -13.20 12.27 8.22
C HIS A 405 -13.98 11.91 9.46
N GLN A 406 -13.28 11.40 10.47
CA GLN A 406 -13.87 11.18 11.77
C GLN A 406 -13.51 12.38 12.63
N LEU A 407 -14.53 13.20 12.91
CA LEU A 407 -14.39 14.32 13.82
C LEU A 407 -14.87 13.87 15.20
N TYR A 408 -13.92 13.60 16.08
CA TYR A 408 -14.21 13.17 17.44
C TYR A 408 -14.40 14.38 18.34
N TYR A 409 -15.61 14.54 18.86
CA TYR A 409 -15.91 15.49 19.94
C TYR A 409 -15.97 14.76 21.29
N PRO A 410 -15.52 15.40 22.39
CA PRO A 410 -15.64 14.84 23.74
C PRO A 410 -17.12 14.59 24.09
N GLN A 411 -17.47 13.34 24.39
CA GLN A 411 -18.84 12.93 24.75
C GLN A 411 -19.12 13.08 26.24
N THR A 412 -18.09 12.98 27.07
CA THR A 412 -18.11 13.11 28.53
C THR A 412 -17.00 14.05 28.96
N ASP A 413 -17.20 14.76 30.07
CA ASP A 413 -16.22 15.72 30.62
C ASP A 413 -15.93 16.90 29.66
N LYS A 414 -16.98 17.42 29.01
CA LYS A 414 -16.87 18.62 28.19
C LYS A 414 -16.46 19.80 29.07
N PRO A 415 -15.50 20.63 28.65
CA PRO A 415 -15.22 21.88 29.36
C PRO A 415 -16.50 22.73 29.36
N ARG A 416 -16.83 23.26 30.55
CA ARG A 416 -17.98 24.15 30.71
C ARG A 416 -17.66 25.48 30.07
N ALA A 417 -18.62 26.05 29.36
CA ALA A 417 -18.43 27.35 28.74
C ALA A 417 -19.62 28.29 28.89
N ILE A 418 -19.31 29.59 28.94
CA ILE A 418 -20.27 30.67 28.74
C ILE A 418 -19.96 31.33 27.40
N LEU A 419 -20.96 31.41 26.53
CA LEU A 419 -20.80 32.06 25.23
C LEU A 419 -21.12 33.54 25.36
N THR A 420 -20.30 34.39 24.75
CA THR A 420 -20.53 35.83 24.71
C THR A 420 -20.87 36.28 23.31
N THR A 421 -21.91 37.11 23.17
CA THR A 421 -22.39 37.63 21.89
C THR A 421 -22.58 39.14 21.95
N CYS A 422 -22.32 39.84 20.85
CA CYS A 422 -22.54 41.29 20.78
C CYS A 422 -23.11 41.70 19.43
N ALA A 423 -23.97 42.71 19.43
CA ALA A 423 -24.63 43.23 18.23
C ALA A 423 -23.62 43.86 17.23
N THR A 424 -22.49 44.38 17.72
CA THR A 424 -21.47 45.03 16.90
C THR A 424 -20.40 44.04 16.39
N GLY A 425 -20.63 42.74 16.51
CA GLY A 425 -19.76 41.66 15.99
C GLY A 425 -18.72 41.13 16.98
N LEU A 426 -17.85 40.25 16.47
CA LEU A 426 -16.94 39.42 17.27
C LEU A 426 -15.96 40.19 18.16
N GLY A 427 -15.52 41.39 17.75
CA GLY A 427 -14.58 42.20 18.54
C GLY A 427 -15.16 42.68 19.87
N ALA A 428 -16.43 43.08 19.88
CA ALA A 428 -17.10 43.47 21.11
C ALA A 428 -17.47 42.27 21.98
N ALA A 429 -17.82 41.13 21.37
CA ALA A 429 -17.98 39.87 22.08
C ALA A 429 -16.68 39.42 22.76
N ALA A 430 -15.52 39.60 22.11
CA ALA A 430 -14.21 39.30 22.69
C ALA A 430 -13.88 40.18 23.91
N ASN A 431 -14.24 41.47 23.85
CA ASN A 431 -14.09 42.37 24.99
C ASN A 431 -14.96 41.95 26.18
N LEU A 432 -16.21 41.53 25.92
CA LEU A 432 -17.11 41.00 26.94
C LEU A 432 -16.58 39.69 27.53
N SER A 433 -16.09 38.78 26.69
CA SER A 433 -15.43 37.53 27.10
C SER A 433 -14.25 37.81 28.05
N ALA A 434 -13.36 38.75 27.69
CA ALA A 434 -12.21 39.10 28.51
C ALA A 434 -12.61 39.65 29.88
N LEU A 435 -13.68 40.44 29.95
CA LEU A 435 -14.19 40.99 31.21
C LEU A 435 -14.73 39.89 32.11
N LEU A 436 -15.64 39.06 31.59
CA LEU A 436 -16.21 37.96 32.36
C LEU A 436 -15.11 37.00 32.84
N LYS A 437 -14.06 36.81 32.03
CA LYS A 437 -12.94 35.91 32.37
C LYS A 437 -12.12 36.46 33.54
N ALA A 438 -12.02 37.78 33.65
CA ALA A 438 -11.40 38.45 34.80
C ALA A 438 -12.29 38.47 36.05
N SER A 439 -13.59 38.21 35.92
CA SER A 439 -14.57 38.24 37.03
C SER A 439 -14.96 36.86 37.56
N ILE A 440 -14.83 35.80 36.77
CA ILE A 440 -15.16 34.43 37.16
C ILE A 440 -13.88 33.72 37.65
N PRO A 441 -13.85 33.20 38.88
CA PRO A 441 -12.69 32.47 39.41
C PRO A 441 -12.29 31.26 38.56
N GLU A 442 -10.99 31.12 38.26
CA GLU A 442 -10.45 29.99 37.48
C GLU A 442 -10.75 28.62 38.12
N ALA A 443 -10.92 28.58 39.44
CA ALA A 443 -11.27 27.37 40.19
C ALA A 443 -12.60 26.73 39.78
N LEU A 444 -13.49 27.47 39.12
CA LEU A 444 -14.77 26.95 38.63
C LEU A 444 -14.64 26.19 37.29
N GLY A 445 -13.50 26.30 36.61
CA GLY A 445 -13.23 25.56 35.36
C GLY A 445 -14.16 25.92 34.21
N ILE A 446 -14.59 27.18 34.12
CA ILE A 446 -15.53 27.67 33.09
C ILE A 446 -14.77 28.52 32.08
N ASP A 447 -14.82 28.10 30.82
CA ASP A 447 -14.29 28.83 29.68
C ASP A 447 -15.26 29.92 29.21
N ILE A 448 -14.73 31.03 28.69
CA ILE A 448 -15.56 32.12 28.15
C ILE A 448 -15.21 32.35 26.70
N VAL A 449 -16.16 32.01 25.82
CA VAL A 449 -15.92 31.97 24.37
C VAL A 449 -16.71 33.08 23.69
N ALA A 450 -16.03 33.92 22.92
CA ALA A 450 -16.68 34.93 22.09
C ALA A 450 -17.19 34.29 20.79
N CYS A 451 -18.47 34.51 20.52
CA CYS A 451 -19.16 33.98 19.35
C CYS A 451 -19.89 35.08 18.59
N ASP A 452 -19.96 34.92 17.27
CA ASP A 452 -20.80 35.75 16.44
C ASP A 452 -22.26 35.26 16.50
N VAL A 453 -23.22 36.19 16.46
CA VAL A 453 -24.65 35.89 16.49
C VAL A 453 -25.04 35.03 15.28
N GLU A 454 -24.44 35.30 14.11
CA GLU A 454 -24.66 34.51 12.89
C GLU A 454 -24.23 33.04 13.05
N THR A 455 -23.18 32.78 13.84
CA THR A 455 -22.68 31.42 14.10
C THR A 455 -23.66 30.61 14.95
N LEU A 456 -24.40 31.28 15.84
CA LEU A 456 -25.40 30.65 16.70
C LEU A 456 -26.76 30.50 16.00
N ALA A 457 -27.05 31.35 15.01
CA ALA A 457 -28.26 31.27 14.21
C ALA A 457 -28.23 30.11 13.20
N ASP A 458 -27.06 29.76 12.66
CA ASP A 458 -26.88 28.66 11.71
C ASP A 458 -26.70 27.30 12.44
N PRO A 459 -27.63 26.35 12.30
CA PRO A 459 -27.52 25.02 12.92
C PRO A 459 -26.21 24.30 12.57
N ALA A 460 -25.73 24.41 11.33
CA ALA A 460 -24.52 23.73 10.88
C ALA A 460 -23.25 24.25 11.57
N ARG A 461 -23.25 25.51 12.00
CA ARG A 461 -22.13 26.14 12.71
C ARG A 461 -22.25 26.05 14.23
N ARG A 462 -23.50 25.99 14.73
CA ARG A 462 -23.81 25.85 16.15
C ARG A 462 -23.49 24.46 16.71
N GLU A 463 -23.86 23.40 15.99
CA GLU A 463 -23.66 22.01 16.42
C GLU A 463 -22.20 21.67 16.83
N PRO A 464 -21.16 22.07 16.05
CA PRO A 464 -19.76 21.93 16.46
C PRO A 464 -19.41 22.58 17.80
N MET A 465 -19.97 23.75 18.10
CA MET A 465 -19.71 24.49 19.34
C MET A 465 -20.35 23.82 20.55
N LEU A 466 -21.61 23.39 20.42
CA LEU A 466 -22.33 22.65 21.48
C LEU A 466 -21.79 21.24 21.68
N SER A 467 -21.16 20.67 20.66
CA SER A 467 -20.47 19.38 20.75
C SER A 467 -19.14 19.50 21.51
N ARG A 468 -18.44 20.63 21.41
CA ARG A 468 -17.15 20.87 22.06
C ARG A 468 -17.24 21.27 23.53
N TYR A 469 -18.29 22.01 23.91
CA TYR A 469 -18.45 22.59 25.25
C TYR A 469 -19.78 22.18 25.89
N GLU A 470 -19.80 22.08 27.23
CA GLU A 470 -21.05 22.12 27.99
C GLU A 470 -21.43 23.59 28.18
N VAL A 471 -22.29 24.11 27.30
CA VAL A 471 -22.67 25.53 27.32
C VAL A 471 -23.66 25.78 28.45
N LEU A 472 -23.22 26.52 29.48
CA LEU A 472 -24.04 26.85 30.64
C LEU A 472 -25.02 27.98 30.35
N ALA A 473 -24.59 28.99 29.58
CA ALA A 473 -25.40 30.17 29.23
C ALA A 473 -24.80 30.97 28.08
N ILE A 474 -25.62 31.86 27.53
CA ILE A 474 -25.23 32.87 26.56
C ILE A 474 -25.40 34.26 27.19
N VAL A 475 -24.34 35.06 27.21
CA VAL A 475 -24.35 36.43 27.73
C VAL A 475 -24.12 37.41 26.58
N GLY A 476 -24.96 38.43 26.44
CA GLY A 476 -24.74 39.38 25.36
C GLY A 476 -25.68 40.57 25.33
N THR A 477 -25.48 41.41 24.33
CA THR A 477 -26.35 42.57 24.07
C THR A 477 -27.56 42.21 23.20
N LEU A 478 -27.54 41.05 22.54
CA LEU A 478 -28.60 40.57 21.65
C LEU A 478 -28.94 39.12 22.00
N ASP A 479 -30.23 38.78 22.01
CA ASP A 479 -30.70 37.42 22.21
C ASP A 479 -30.64 36.62 20.89
N PRO A 480 -29.88 35.50 20.81
CA PRO A 480 -29.89 34.63 19.64
C PRO A 480 -31.16 33.77 19.53
N HIS A 481 -32.11 33.87 20.46
CA HIS A 481 -33.40 33.18 20.48
C HIS A 481 -33.26 31.64 20.45
N LEU A 482 -32.34 31.09 21.25
CA LEU A 482 -32.12 29.66 21.38
C LEU A 482 -32.91 29.09 22.56
N ALA A 483 -33.95 28.29 22.29
CA ALA A 483 -34.87 27.78 23.32
C ALA A 483 -34.20 26.89 24.38
N ASP A 484 -33.14 26.18 24.01
CA ASP A 484 -32.49 25.17 24.86
C ASP A 484 -31.40 25.74 25.78
N LEU A 485 -31.02 27.02 25.62
CA LEU A 485 -29.94 27.65 26.38
C LEU A 485 -30.41 28.93 27.07
N PRO A 486 -30.06 29.14 28.35
CA PRO A 486 -30.42 30.37 29.04
C PRO A 486 -29.62 31.55 28.46
N TRP A 487 -30.35 32.58 28.03
CA TRP A 487 -29.76 33.85 27.62
C TRP A 487 -29.85 34.89 28.75
N ILE A 488 -28.77 35.65 28.93
CA ILE A 488 -28.67 36.75 29.89
C ILE A 488 -28.25 38.00 29.14
N SER A 489 -29.06 39.05 29.27
CA SER A 489 -28.68 40.36 28.76
C SER A 489 -27.55 40.96 29.59
N LEU A 490 -26.63 41.64 28.92
CA LEU A 490 -25.57 42.39 29.58
C LEU A 490 -26.12 43.38 30.61
N ASP A 491 -27.23 44.05 30.30
CA ASP A 491 -27.85 45.02 31.19
C ASP A 491 -28.38 44.37 32.47
N SER A 492 -28.97 43.18 32.37
CA SER A 492 -29.46 42.42 33.54
C SER A 492 -28.31 41.96 34.43
N LEU A 493 -27.17 41.61 33.83
CA LEU A 493 -25.96 41.24 34.56
C LEU A 493 -25.40 42.41 35.37
N ILE A 494 -25.47 43.64 34.84
CA ILE A 494 -24.95 44.85 35.48
C ILE A 494 -25.96 45.43 36.50
N SER A 495 -27.26 45.44 36.21
CA SER A 495 -28.29 46.05 37.07
C SER A 495 -28.59 45.25 38.34
N GLY A 496 -28.12 44.00 38.45
CA GLY A 496 -28.26 43.16 39.65
C GLY A 496 -29.61 42.47 39.84
N GLU A 497 -30.58 42.75 38.97
CA GLU A 497 -31.69 41.79 38.77
C GLU A 497 -31.17 40.41 38.32
N GLY A 498 -29.93 40.38 37.80
CA GLY A 498 -29.13 39.23 37.40
C GLY A 498 -28.63 38.28 38.50
N SER A 499 -28.80 38.56 39.80
CA SER A 499 -28.42 37.60 40.86
C SER A 499 -29.15 36.26 40.73
N ARG A 500 -30.41 36.27 40.29
CA ARG A 500 -31.20 35.07 40.01
C ARG A 500 -30.69 34.29 38.78
N PRO A 501 -30.44 34.92 37.62
CA PRO A 501 -29.75 34.29 36.49
C PRO A 501 -28.36 33.73 36.82
N LEU A 502 -27.53 34.46 37.57
CA LEU A 502 -26.22 33.99 38.02
C LEU A 502 -26.32 32.79 38.95
N MET A 503 -27.25 32.81 39.92
CA MET A 503 -27.57 31.64 40.75
C MET A 503 -28.08 30.46 39.93
N ARG A 504 -28.78 30.70 38.82
CA ARG A 504 -29.25 29.62 37.92
C ARG A 504 -28.09 28.98 37.13
N ILE A 505 -27.06 29.75 36.79
CA ILE A 505 -25.87 29.25 36.05
C ILE A 505 -24.88 28.58 37.01
N PHE A 506 -24.59 29.23 38.13
CA PHE A 506 -23.51 28.85 39.04
C PHE A 506 -24.00 28.14 40.30
N GLY A 507 -25.30 28.07 40.57
CA GLY A 507 -25.83 27.54 41.85
C GLY A 507 -25.56 26.06 42.08
N GLU A 508 -25.36 25.27 41.03
CA GLU A 508 -24.92 23.87 41.15
C GLU A 508 -23.39 23.74 41.30
N LEU A 509 -22.65 24.82 41.01
CA LEU A 509 -21.18 24.83 40.89
C LEU A 509 -20.48 25.64 41.99
N ALA A 510 -21.20 26.54 42.65
CA ALA A 510 -20.67 27.52 43.58
C ALA A 510 -21.67 27.77 44.73
N THR A 511 -21.16 28.14 45.90
CA THR A 511 -22.00 28.53 47.04
C THR A 511 -22.65 29.89 46.80
N ALA A 512 -23.73 30.18 47.54
CA ALA A 512 -24.40 31.48 47.46
C ALA A 512 -23.45 32.67 47.72
N GLU A 513 -22.45 32.48 48.59
CA GLU A 513 -21.40 33.47 48.87
C GLU A 513 -20.47 33.66 47.67
N GLN A 514 -20.03 32.58 47.03
CA GLN A 514 -19.18 32.64 45.84
C GLN A 514 -19.90 33.30 44.65
N VAL A 515 -21.20 33.04 44.48
CA VAL A 515 -21.99 33.71 43.43
C VAL A 515 -22.13 35.21 43.72
N SER A 516 -22.29 35.60 44.98
CA SER A 516 -22.28 37.01 45.39
C SER A 516 -20.92 37.68 45.12
N GLU A 517 -19.82 36.98 45.39
CA GLU A 517 -18.46 37.43 45.09
C GLU A 517 -18.25 37.63 43.58
N ILE A 518 -18.66 36.67 42.75
CA ILE A 518 -18.62 36.77 41.28
C ILE A 518 -19.41 38.00 40.81
N ASN A 519 -20.63 38.19 41.32
CA ASN A 519 -21.44 39.36 40.99
C ASN A 519 -20.72 40.67 41.35
N ASN A 520 -20.14 40.77 42.55
CA ASN A 520 -19.36 41.94 42.95
C ASN A 520 -18.13 42.17 42.06
N LEU A 521 -17.41 41.11 41.68
CA LEU A 521 -16.26 41.18 40.75
C LEU A 521 -16.68 41.59 39.33
N ILE A 522 -17.83 41.13 38.85
CA ILE A 522 -18.42 41.57 37.59
C ILE A 522 -18.68 43.08 37.65
N LEU A 523 -19.41 43.56 38.66
CA LEU A 523 -19.70 44.99 38.83
C LEU A 523 -18.43 45.83 38.94
N LYS A 524 -17.46 45.36 39.71
CA LYS A 524 -16.16 46.02 39.90
C LYS A 524 -15.41 46.15 38.58
N ASN A 525 -15.27 45.07 37.81
CA ASN A 525 -14.55 45.07 36.54
C ASN A 525 -15.27 45.89 35.45
N PHE A 526 -16.61 45.84 35.41
CA PHE A 526 -17.40 46.72 34.54
C PHE A 526 -17.23 48.19 34.89
N SER A 527 -17.35 48.53 36.17
CA SER A 527 -17.16 49.89 36.65
C SER A 527 -15.74 50.37 36.41
N LEU A 528 -14.74 49.50 36.55
CA LEU A 528 -13.33 49.81 36.31
C LEU A 528 -13.03 50.22 34.88
N ARG A 529 -13.61 49.54 33.89
CA ARG A 529 -13.48 49.99 32.50
C ARG A 529 -14.09 51.37 32.28
N ARG A 530 -15.27 51.63 32.84
CA ARG A 530 -15.95 52.93 32.70
C ARG A 530 -15.19 54.04 33.41
N VAL A 531 -14.62 53.75 34.58
CA VAL A 531 -13.79 54.70 35.35
C VAL A 531 -12.46 54.99 34.65
N ILE A 532 -11.85 54.01 33.96
CA ILE A 532 -10.67 54.24 33.12
C ILE A 532 -10.95 55.28 32.03
N GLU A 533 -12.16 55.29 31.47
CA GLU A 533 -12.54 56.26 30.45
C GLU A 533 -12.82 57.65 31.02
N SER A 534 -13.25 57.76 32.29
CA SER A 534 -13.67 59.02 32.90
C SER A 534 -12.62 59.69 33.81
N VAL A 535 -11.59 58.96 34.24
CA VAL A 535 -10.56 59.42 35.19
C VAL A 535 -9.20 59.49 34.49
N THR A 536 -8.49 60.62 34.62
CA THR A 536 -7.28 60.87 33.79
C THR A 536 -5.97 60.91 34.57
N ILE A 537 -5.96 61.27 35.86
CA ILE A 537 -4.72 61.39 36.66
C ILE A 537 -4.52 60.22 37.62
N LEU A 538 -5.60 59.57 38.07
CA LEU A 538 -5.52 58.60 39.17
C LEU A 538 -5.33 57.17 38.68
N ASP A 539 -4.70 56.36 39.54
CA ASP A 539 -4.66 54.91 39.40
C ASP A 539 -6.06 54.33 39.67
N THR A 540 -6.74 53.97 38.60
CA THR A 540 -8.15 53.54 38.59
C THR A 540 -8.39 52.29 39.42
N ALA A 541 -7.42 51.37 39.49
CA ALA A 541 -7.52 50.17 40.32
C ALA A 541 -7.47 50.51 41.81
N LYS A 542 -6.60 51.46 42.22
CA LYS A 542 -6.56 51.94 43.61
C LYS A 542 -7.83 52.67 44.00
N VAL A 543 -8.32 53.55 43.12
CA VAL A 543 -9.55 54.31 43.36
C VAL A 543 -10.72 53.35 43.58
N ILE A 544 -10.90 52.36 42.71
CA ILE A 544 -12.02 51.43 42.84
C ILE A 544 -11.95 50.57 44.10
N ASN A 545 -10.76 50.12 44.51
CA ASN A 545 -10.61 49.40 45.78
C ASN A 545 -11.00 50.29 46.98
N GLN A 546 -10.74 51.60 46.91
CA GLN A 546 -11.14 52.55 47.95
C GLN A 546 -12.67 52.77 47.95
N VAL A 547 -13.29 52.84 46.76
CA VAL A 547 -14.76 52.90 46.65
C VAL A 547 -15.42 51.61 47.15
N GLU A 548 -14.83 50.45 46.88
CA GLU A 548 -15.30 49.16 47.39
C GLU A 548 -15.26 49.10 48.92
N GLN A 549 -14.16 49.55 49.53
CA GLN A 549 -14.05 49.65 51.00
C GLN A 549 -15.07 50.63 51.58
N PHE A 550 -15.33 51.75 50.90
CA PHE A 550 -16.40 52.67 51.27
C PHE A 550 -17.78 51.99 51.23
N LEU A 551 -18.10 51.26 50.16
CA LEU A 551 -19.39 50.56 50.02
C LEU A 551 -19.59 49.53 51.12
N LEU A 552 -18.59 48.67 51.37
CA LEU A 552 -18.63 47.67 52.44
C LEU A 552 -18.83 48.32 53.82
N ARG A 553 -18.14 49.43 54.09
CA ARG A 553 -18.28 50.18 55.35
C ARG A 553 -19.66 50.81 55.47
N TYR A 554 -20.19 51.37 54.38
CA TYR A 554 -21.51 51.98 54.35
C TYR A 554 -22.62 50.94 54.55
N GLU A 555 -22.57 49.80 53.86
CA GLU A 555 -23.53 48.69 54.03
C GLU A 555 -23.56 48.19 55.48
N HIS A 556 -22.39 48.06 56.11
CA HIS A 556 -22.27 47.68 57.51
C HIS A 556 -22.89 48.71 58.48
N LEU A 557 -22.63 50.01 58.27
CA LEU A 557 -23.14 51.07 59.14
C LEU A 557 -24.64 51.34 58.93
N ALA A 558 -25.13 51.19 57.70
CA ALA A 558 -26.52 51.41 57.34
C ALA A 558 -27.41 50.18 57.59
N GLY A 559 -26.82 49.00 57.77
CA GLY A 559 -27.54 47.74 58.00
C GLY A 559 -28.41 47.31 56.81
N ARG A 560 -28.07 47.76 55.60
CA ARG A 560 -28.77 47.46 54.35
C ARG A 560 -27.77 47.30 53.22
N ASP A 561 -28.02 46.34 52.34
CA ASP A 561 -27.23 46.18 51.12
C ASP A 561 -27.61 47.26 50.10
N VAL A 562 -26.61 47.78 49.39
CA VAL A 562 -26.83 48.74 48.30
C VAL A 562 -27.13 47.94 47.02
N PRO A 563 -28.23 48.26 46.30
CA PRO A 563 -28.54 47.58 45.05
C PRO A 563 -27.49 47.88 43.96
N ASN A 564 -27.32 46.96 43.01
CA ASN A 564 -26.23 47.00 42.04
C ASN A 564 -26.25 48.25 41.13
N ASP A 565 -27.42 48.71 40.70
CA ASP A 565 -27.61 49.94 39.93
C ASP A 565 -27.00 51.15 40.64
N ARG A 566 -27.23 51.27 41.96
CA ARG A 566 -26.66 52.30 42.82
C ARG A 566 -25.16 52.07 43.05
N LYS A 567 -24.71 50.82 43.21
CA LYS A 567 -23.28 50.50 43.33
C LYS A 567 -22.49 50.97 42.11
N VAL A 568 -22.98 50.70 40.90
CA VAL A 568 -22.35 51.15 39.64
C VAL A 568 -22.30 52.67 39.57
N ALA A 569 -23.41 53.35 39.89
CA ALA A 569 -23.46 54.81 39.92
C ALA A 569 -22.45 55.39 40.93
N LEU A 570 -22.35 54.80 42.12
CA LEU A 570 -21.39 55.21 43.15
C LEU A 570 -19.94 54.93 42.75
N TYR A 571 -19.64 53.80 42.11
CA TYR A 571 -18.30 53.52 41.59
C TYR A 571 -17.82 54.61 40.64
N VAL A 572 -18.67 55.04 39.70
CA VAL A 572 -18.34 56.10 38.74
C VAL A 572 -18.25 57.45 39.44
N HIS A 573 -19.29 57.83 40.19
CA HIS A 573 -19.40 59.17 40.78
C HIS A 573 -18.33 59.42 41.85
N ILE A 574 -18.05 58.45 42.72
CA ILE A 574 -17.01 58.60 43.76
C ILE A 574 -15.62 58.63 43.10
N SER A 575 -15.39 57.87 42.03
CA SER A 575 -14.11 57.93 41.31
C SER A 575 -13.86 59.32 40.71
N CYS A 576 -14.87 59.92 40.08
CA CYS A 576 -14.80 61.29 39.56
C CYS A 576 -14.66 62.32 40.69
N LEU A 577 -15.38 62.14 41.80
CA LEU A 577 -15.29 62.96 43.00
C LEU A 577 -13.85 63.02 43.56
N ILE A 578 -13.19 61.88 43.70
CA ILE A 578 -11.80 61.83 44.21
C ILE A 578 -10.87 62.61 43.28
N GLU A 579 -11.02 62.49 41.96
CA GLU A 579 -10.23 63.27 41.02
C GLU A 579 -10.53 64.78 41.10
N ARG A 580 -11.82 65.17 41.21
CA ARG A 580 -12.21 66.58 41.40
C ARG A 580 -11.60 67.17 42.67
N LEU A 581 -11.57 66.41 43.77
CA LEU A 581 -10.99 66.85 45.05
C LEU A 581 -9.48 67.08 44.95
N ILE A 582 -8.76 66.20 44.26
CA ILE A 582 -7.31 66.32 44.03
C ILE A 582 -6.98 67.50 43.10
N ARG A 583 -7.86 67.80 42.14
CA ARG A 583 -7.75 68.96 41.25
C ARG A 583 -8.24 70.28 41.87
N HIS A 584 -8.75 70.26 43.09
CA HIS A 584 -9.40 71.40 43.74
C HIS A 584 -10.58 72.00 42.94
N ALA A 585 -11.34 71.14 42.25
CA ALA A 585 -12.44 71.53 41.37
C ALA A 585 -13.82 71.06 41.90
N SER A 586 -14.02 71.09 43.22
CA SER A 586 -15.30 70.68 43.82
C SER A 586 -16.41 71.73 43.60
N PRO A 587 -17.67 71.32 43.35
CA PRO A 587 -18.80 72.23 43.21
C PRO A 587 -19.03 73.06 44.48
N ALA A 588 -19.31 74.36 44.30
CA ALA A 588 -19.52 75.28 45.42
C ALA A 588 -20.95 75.25 46.00
N GLN A 589 -21.94 74.71 45.27
CA GLN A 589 -23.35 74.70 45.67
C GLN A 589 -24.03 73.37 45.37
N TYR A 590 -24.92 72.97 46.28
CA TYR A 590 -25.83 71.83 46.15
C TYR A 590 -27.24 72.35 45.85
N THR A 591 -27.89 71.85 44.81
CA THR A 591 -29.23 72.27 44.37
C THR A 591 -30.36 71.32 44.81
N GLY A 592 -30.04 70.22 45.51
CA GLY A 592 -31.01 69.20 45.96
C GLY A 592 -31.64 69.46 47.35
N GLY A 593 -32.39 68.48 47.85
CA GLY A 593 -33.16 68.57 49.10
C GLY A 593 -32.32 68.39 50.38
N GLN A 594 -32.83 68.83 51.54
CA GLN A 594 -32.11 68.68 52.83
C GLN A 594 -31.87 67.21 53.19
N CYS A 595 -30.59 66.82 53.30
CA CYS A 595 -30.20 65.50 53.78
C CYS A 595 -30.32 65.44 55.33
N PRO A 596 -30.92 64.38 55.91
CA PRO A 596 -30.99 64.23 57.37
C PRO A 596 -29.60 64.12 58.02
N ASP A 597 -29.39 64.80 59.15
CA ASP A 597 -28.10 64.83 59.88
C ASP A 597 -27.59 63.44 60.28
N ARG A 598 -28.51 62.51 60.55
CA ARG A 598 -28.18 61.12 60.92
C ARG A 598 -27.55 60.35 59.76
N GLU A 599 -28.03 60.54 58.54
CA GLU A 599 -27.50 59.87 57.35
C GLU A 599 -26.19 60.51 56.89
N LEU A 600 -26.06 61.83 57.03
CA LEU A 600 -24.81 62.56 56.85
C LEU A 600 -23.71 62.06 57.78
N ALA A 601 -24.02 61.79 59.05
CA ALA A 601 -23.05 61.23 60.00
C ALA A 601 -22.56 59.84 59.56
N THR A 602 -23.47 58.97 59.12
CA THR A 602 -23.15 57.64 58.60
C THR A 602 -22.27 57.70 57.34
N LEU A 603 -22.59 58.60 56.40
CA LEU A 603 -21.79 58.79 55.19
C LEU A 603 -20.39 59.33 55.49
N ARG A 604 -20.26 60.31 56.40
CA ARG A 604 -18.95 60.83 56.83
C ARG A 604 -18.08 59.74 57.43
N GLU A 605 -18.67 58.86 58.24
CA GLU A 605 -17.93 57.74 58.81
C GLU A 605 -17.51 56.73 57.74
N ALA A 606 -18.37 56.41 56.77
CA ALA A 606 -18.02 55.51 55.67
C ALA A 606 -16.91 56.09 54.77
N PHE A 607 -16.93 57.40 54.50
CA PHE A 607 -15.93 58.08 53.67
C PHE A 607 -14.55 58.27 54.32
N SER A 608 -14.42 58.01 55.63
CA SER A 608 -13.15 58.11 56.35
C SER A 608 -12.01 57.28 55.72
N VAL A 609 -12.35 56.17 55.05
CA VAL A 609 -11.39 55.32 54.32
C VAL A 609 -10.80 56.06 53.13
N ILE A 610 -11.62 56.78 52.37
CA ILE A 610 -11.18 57.59 51.22
C ILE A 610 -10.47 58.86 51.68
N GLU A 611 -10.98 59.53 52.72
CA GLU A 611 -10.36 60.74 53.28
C GLU A 611 -8.96 60.47 53.80
N SER A 612 -8.75 59.33 54.47
CA SER A 612 -7.43 58.90 54.94
C SER A 612 -6.53 58.44 53.79
N GLY A 613 -7.06 57.67 52.83
CA GLY A 613 -6.30 57.15 51.69
C GLY A 613 -5.74 58.22 50.76
N TYR A 614 -6.50 59.29 50.51
CA TYR A 614 -6.10 60.39 49.62
C TYR A 614 -5.77 61.70 50.34
N SER A 615 -5.87 61.74 51.68
CA SER A 615 -5.60 62.93 52.50
C SER A 615 -6.46 64.14 52.08
N VAL A 616 -7.71 63.88 51.69
CA VAL A 616 -8.71 64.88 51.29
C VAL A 616 -9.83 64.96 52.33
N LYS A 617 -10.55 66.08 52.37
CA LYS A 617 -11.78 66.21 53.14
C LYS A 617 -12.95 66.32 52.19
N ILE A 618 -13.99 65.52 52.40
CA ILE A 618 -15.16 65.51 51.52
C ILE A 618 -16.13 66.62 51.95
N PRO A 619 -16.45 67.57 51.05
CA PRO A 619 -17.42 68.62 51.34
C PRO A 619 -18.82 68.05 51.61
N VAL A 620 -19.60 68.74 52.44
CA VAL A 620 -20.99 68.35 52.74
C VAL A 620 -21.87 68.28 51.48
N VAL A 621 -21.59 69.15 50.49
CA VAL A 621 -22.27 69.18 49.18
C VAL A 621 -22.17 67.82 48.47
N GLU A 622 -20.99 67.20 48.47
CA GLU A 622 -20.74 65.92 47.81
C GLU A 622 -21.39 64.76 48.57
N LEU A 623 -21.44 64.84 49.91
CA LEU A 623 -22.18 63.86 50.73
C LEU A 623 -23.68 63.87 50.43
N CYS A 624 -24.26 65.04 50.14
CA CYS A 624 -25.66 65.15 49.76
C CYS A 624 -25.93 64.52 48.38
N TYR A 625 -25.04 64.71 47.39
CA TYR A 625 -25.16 64.03 46.09
C TYR A 625 -25.10 62.50 46.22
N ILE A 626 -24.21 61.98 47.05
CA ILE A 626 -24.12 60.54 47.33
C ILE A 626 -25.40 60.03 48.01
N HIS A 627 -25.97 60.79 48.95
CA HIS A 627 -27.26 60.45 49.56
C HIS A 627 -28.40 60.43 48.53
N ASP A 628 -28.44 61.38 47.60
CA ASP A 628 -29.43 61.41 46.52
C ASP A 628 -29.30 60.16 45.62
N ILE A 629 -28.09 59.76 45.24
CA ILE A 629 -27.84 58.52 44.48
C ILE A 629 -28.30 57.28 45.27
N LEU A 630 -28.17 57.31 46.59
CA LEU A 630 -28.56 56.20 47.48
C LEU A 630 -30.07 56.12 47.75
N THR A 631 -30.84 57.19 47.54
CA THR A 631 -32.25 57.28 47.98
C THR A 631 -33.26 57.56 46.88
N ARG A 632 -32.87 58.24 45.79
CA ARG A 632 -33.77 58.56 44.67
C ARG A 632 -33.72 57.48 43.57
N GLU A 633 -34.78 57.41 42.77
CA GLU A 633 -34.77 56.66 41.51
C GLU A 633 -33.84 57.37 40.52
N THR A 634 -32.85 56.66 40.02
CA THR A 634 -31.71 57.18 39.26
C THR A 634 -32.12 57.55 37.83
N GLU A 635 -32.55 58.80 37.61
CA GLU A 635 -32.28 59.44 36.32
C GLU A 635 -30.79 59.83 36.31
N PHE A 636 -30.05 59.33 35.31
CA PHE A 636 -28.65 59.70 35.08
C PHE A 636 -28.49 61.23 35.16
N ILE A 637 -27.74 61.71 36.15
CA ILE A 637 -27.42 63.13 36.28
C ILE A 637 -26.60 63.51 35.03
N GLN A 638 -27.22 64.27 34.13
CA GLN A 638 -26.66 64.66 32.82
C GLN A 638 -25.41 65.56 32.92
N GLU A 639 -25.05 66.05 34.11
CA GLU A 639 -23.95 67.01 34.29
C GLU A 639 -22.55 66.37 34.35
N ASP A 640 -22.41 65.04 34.40
CA ASP A 640 -21.09 64.36 34.36
C ASP A 640 -20.58 64.12 32.91
N GLN A 641 -21.21 64.71 31.87
CA GLN A 641 -20.77 64.59 30.46
C GLN A 641 -19.85 65.71 29.96
N ASP A 642 -19.63 66.77 30.72
CA ASP A 642 -18.65 67.80 30.35
C ASP A 642 -17.30 67.52 31.04
N PHE A 643 -16.57 66.55 30.48
CA PHE A 643 -15.10 66.46 30.59
C PHE A 643 -14.48 65.88 29.32
#